data_AF-A0A9X4PG49-F1
#
_entry.id   AF-A0A9X4PG49-F1
#
_cell.length_a   1.000
_cell.length_b   1.000
_cell.length_c   1.000
_cell.angle_alpha   90.00
_cell.angle_beta   90.00
_cell.angle_gamma   90.00
#
_symmetry.space_group_name_H-M   'P 1'
#
loop_
_entity.id
_entity.type
_entity.pdbx_description
1 polymer ?
#
loop_
_entity_poly.entity_id
_entity_poly.type
_entity_poly.pdbx_seq_one_letter_code
_entity_poly.pdbx_strand_id
1 'polypeptide(L)'
;MSNGNHLRNILIGGVIASSILEFCFYLSGVLFYLLVDGPDSVDFKTINPSLTPFPHGLWPTIFDHIQYCWHHPELYSFEIKIKLVVSSVLPILILIIILWNLRERIVEWRPFKKKESLHGDSKWASEKDIRKAGLRSKRGLLLGKDKRGYFIADGFQHALLFAPTGSGKGVGFVIPNLLFWTDSVIVHDIKLENYEITSGWRERQGQKVYVWNPAQPDGVSHCYNPLEWISEKPGQMVDDVQKIANLIMPEQDFWQNEARSLFVGVVLYLLAAPEKVKSFGEVVRTMRSDDVVYNLAVVLDTMGKIIHPVAYMNIAAFLQKADKERSGVISTMNSSLELWANPLIDTATATSDFNVLDLKKKKITVYVGLTPDNLNRLRPLMQVFYQQTTEFLCRKLPSDDEPYGVLFLMDEFPTLGKMEQFQTGIAYFRGYRVRLFLIVQDTEQLKGIYEEAGMNSFLSNSTYRITFAANNIETANLISQLIGNKTVQQESLNKPKFLDLNPASRSLHISETQRALLLPQEIIMLPRDEQIILIESTYPIKSKKILYYSDSTFTRKLLKPTHVPTQEPYNPNKIYCTSNENKISKEKNTAIVSSNADDYAVATQGKDAAYDDKSEAENEFKVEDFEDEYTDDKFEDEDNEFDDEDIDDELKK
;
A
#
# COMPACT_ATOMS: atom_id res chain seq x y z
N MET A 1 -14.64 -25.08 -19.37
CA MET A 1 -16.04 -24.61 -19.27
C MET A 1 -16.88 -24.80 -20.54
N SER A 2 -16.31 -24.97 -21.74
CA SER A 2 -17.09 -25.09 -23.01
C SER A 2 -18.16 -26.21 -23.01
N ASN A 3 -17.78 -27.43 -22.60
CA ASN A 3 -18.61 -28.63 -22.79
C ASN A 3 -19.97 -28.60 -22.08
N GLY A 4 -20.07 -27.90 -20.94
CA GLY A 4 -21.32 -27.82 -20.16
C GLY A 4 -22.45 -27.08 -20.88
N ASN A 5 -22.11 -26.04 -21.65
CA ASN A 5 -23.12 -25.30 -22.42
C ASN A 5 -23.56 -26.08 -23.66
N HIS A 6 -22.65 -26.84 -24.29
CA HIS A 6 -23.01 -27.73 -25.40
C HIS A 6 -24.00 -28.81 -24.98
N LEU A 7 -23.77 -29.49 -23.83
CA LEU A 7 -24.69 -30.52 -23.36
C LEU A 7 -26.08 -29.96 -23.03
N ARG A 8 -26.16 -28.77 -22.42
CA ARG A 8 -27.45 -28.10 -22.13
C ARG A 8 -28.18 -27.67 -23.41
N ASN A 9 -27.46 -27.16 -24.42
CA ASN A 9 -28.04 -26.85 -25.73
C ASN A 9 -28.64 -28.10 -26.39
N ILE A 10 -27.92 -29.22 -26.37
CA ILE A 10 -28.36 -30.49 -26.97
C ILE A 10 -29.59 -31.03 -26.23
N LEU A 11 -29.60 -31.01 -24.89
CA LEU A 11 -30.75 -31.46 -24.10
C LEU A 11 -32.00 -30.62 -24.36
N ILE A 12 -31.89 -29.28 -24.34
CA ILE A 12 -33.03 -28.39 -24.58
C ILE A 12 -33.52 -28.50 -26.02
N GLY A 13 -32.60 -28.55 -27.00
CA GLY A 13 -32.95 -28.77 -28.41
C GLY A 13 -33.63 -30.11 -28.65
N GLY A 14 -33.16 -31.18 -27.99
CA GLY A 14 -33.77 -32.51 -28.04
C GLY A 14 -35.18 -32.55 -27.46
N VAL A 15 -35.40 -31.93 -26.30
CA VAL A 15 -36.74 -31.82 -25.69
C VAL A 15 -37.69 -31.05 -26.60
N ILE A 16 -37.28 -29.89 -27.13
CA ILE A 16 -38.10 -29.08 -28.03
C ILE A 16 -38.43 -29.85 -29.32
N ALA A 17 -37.44 -30.52 -29.94
CA ALA A 17 -37.66 -31.35 -31.12
C ALA A 17 -38.63 -32.50 -30.84
N SER A 18 -38.51 -33.16 -29.69
CA SER A 18 -39.42 -34.23 -29.26
C SER A 18 -40.86 -33.73 -29.09
N SER A 19 -41.06 -32.62 -28.38
CA SER A 19 -42.40 -32.06 -28.15
C SER A 19 -43.05 -31.53 -29.44
N ILE A 20 -42.27 -30.98 -30.38
CA ILE A 20 -42.79 -30.56 -31.69
C ILE A 20 -43.19 -31.77 -32.54
N LEU A 21 -42.41 -32.86 -32.51
CA LEU A 21 -42.71 -34.10 -33.20
C LEU A 21 -43.97 -34.77 -32.63
N GLU A 22 -44.08 -34.85 -31.30
CA GLU A 22 -45.24 -35.35 -30.57
C GLU A 22 -46.51 -34.55 -30.89
N PHE A 23 -46.40 -33.21 -30.92
CA PHE A 23 -47.50 -32.33 -31.36
C PHE A 23 -47.91 -32.58 -32.81
N CYS A 24 -46.97 -32.89 -33.72
CA CYS A 24 -47.31 -33.24 -35.10
C CYS A 24 -48.06 -34.59 -35.18
N PHE A 25 -47.65 -35.61 -34.44
CA PHE A 25 -48.38 -36.88 -34.39
C PHE A 25 -49.77 -36.74 -33.77
N TYR A 26 -49.90 -35.91 -32.72
CA TYR A 26 -51.21 -35.54 -32.17
C TYR A 26 -52.10 -34.86 -33.20
N LEU A 27 -51.57 -33.86 -33.94
CA LEU A 27 -52.31 -33.16 -34.98
C LEU A 27 -52.69 -34.09 -36.15
N SER A 28 -51.83 -35.04 -36.51
CA SER A 28 -52.16 -36.09 -37.49
C SER A 28 -53.34 -36.96 -37.04
N GLY A 29 -53.36 -37.38 -35.77
CA GLY A 29 -54.48 -38.14 -35.19
C GLY A 29 -55.79 -37.36 -35.20
N VAL A 30 -55.77 -36.10 -34.74
CA VAL A 30 -56.94 -35.19 -34.79
C VAL A 30 -57.44 -35.00 -36.22
N LEU A 31 -56.53 -34.75 -37.17
CA LEU A 31 -56.86 -34.54 -38.57
C LEU A 31 -57.44 -35.81 -39.22
N PHE A 32 -56.94 -37.00 -38.86
CA PHE A 32 -57.50 -38.25 -39.33
C PHE A 32 -58.94 -38.44 -38.83
N TYR A 33 -59.16 -38.26 -37.52
CA TYR A 33 -60.48 -38.40 -36.89
C TYR A 33 -61.52 -37.47 -37.55
N LEU A 34 -61.18 -36.19 -37.71
CA LEU A 34 -62.05 -35.20 -38.37
C LEU A 34 -62.36 -35.52 -39.84
N LEU A 35 -61.45 -36.19 -40.56
CA LEU A 35 -61.66 -36.60 -41.96
C LEU A 35 -62.51 -37.87 -42.11
N VAL A 36 -62.59 -38.70 -41.08
CA VAL A 36 -63.38 -39.95 -41.07
C VAL A 36 -64.77 -39.73 -40.48
N ASP A 37 -64.86 -39.16 -39.28
CA ASP A 37 -66.10 -39.04 -38.50
C ASP A 37 -66.79 -37.66 -38.64
N GLY A 38 -66.11 -36.70 -39.27
CA GLY A 38 -66.63 -35.35 -39.57
C GLY A 38 -66.57 -34.37 -38.39
N PRO A 39 -66.66 -33.05 -38.65
CA PRO A 39 -66.44 -32.02 -37.63
C PRO A 39 -67.54 -31.96 -36.56
N ASP A 40 -68.79 -32.32 -36.89
CA ASP A 40 -69.92 -32.30 -35.96
C ASP A 40 -69.87 -33.42 -34.91
N SER A 41 -68.94 -34.38 -35.04
CA SER A 41 -68.68 -35.42 -34.04
C SER A 41 -67.89 -34.94 -32.82
N VAL A 42 -67.31 -33.73 -32.87
CA VAL A 42 -66.38 -33.21 -31.84
C VAL A 42 -66.98 -31.99 -31.14
N ASP A 43 -67.47 -32.16 -29.90
CA ASP A 43 -67.90 -31.02 -29.07
C ASP A 43 -66.70 -30.32 -28.41
N PHE A 44 -66.17 -29.30 -29.10
CA PHE A 44 -65.09 -28.47 -28.61
C PHE A 44 -65.42 -27.66 -27.35
N LYS A 45 -66.69 -27.51 -26.94
CA LYS A 45 -67.06 -26.74 -25.73
C LYS A 45 -66.88 -27.52 -24.44
N THR A 46 -66.82 -28.85 -24.50
CA THR A 46 -66.61 -29.72 -23.32
C THR A 46 -65.14 -30.06 -23.07
N ILE A 47 -64.22 -29.58 -23.91
CA ILE A 47 -62.77 -29.81 -23.76
C ILE A 47 -62.23 -29.00 -22.58
N ASN A 48 -62.28 -29.61 -21.38
CA ASN A 48 -61.41 -29.21 -20.28
C ASN A 48 -60.02 -29.81 -20.55
N PRO A 49 -58.99 -29.01 -20.85
CA PRO A 49 -57.67 -29.52 -21.24
C PRO A 49 -56.91 -30.20 -20.10
N SER A 50 -57.46 -30.22 -18.88
CA SER A 50 -56.78 -30.75 -17.70
C SER A 50 -57.08 -32.22 -17.37
N LEU A 51 -58.34 -32.71 -17.46
CA LEU A 51 -58.73 -34.07 -17.01
C LEU A 51 -60.12 -34.53 -17.56
N THR A 52 -60.21 -34.96 -18.83
CA THR A 52 -61.35 -35.74 -19.35
C THR A 52 -60.89 -36.66 -20.49
N PRO A 53 -61.53 -37.84 -20.71
CA PRO A 53 -61.13 -38.80 -21.73
C PRO A 53 -61.58 -38.37 -23.14
N PHE A 54 -60.97 -37.31 -23.66
CA PHE A 54 -60.79 -37.11 -25.10
C PHE A 54 -60.11 -38.39 -25.65
N PRO A 55 -60.51 -38.94 -26.81
CA PRO A 55 -60.33 -40.36 -27.14
C PRO A 55 -58.90 -40.84 -26.84
N HIS A 56 -58.81 -41.84 -25.96
CA HIS A 56 -57.57 -42.24 -25.30
C HIS A 56 -56.45 -42.49 -26.32
N GLY A 57 -55.54 -41.52 -26.43
CA GLY A 57 -54.36 -41.60 -27.27
C GLY A 57 -54.62 -41.34 -28.76
N LEU A 58 -54.93 -40.11 -29.16
CA LEU A 58 -54.96 -39.72 -30.58
C LEU A 58 -53.61 -39.92 -31.31
N TRP A 59 -52.47 -39.81 -30.60
CA TRP A 59 -51.16 -40.07 -31.21
C TRP A 59 -50.88 -41.58 -31.45
N PRO A 60 -51.13 -42.54 -30.52
CA PRO A 60 -51.10 -43.94 -30.89
C PRO A 60 -52.24 -44.30 -31.86
N THR A 61 -53.43 -43.67 -31.80
CA THR A 61 -54.55 -43.98 -32.70
C THR A 61 -54.16 -43.96 -34.18
N ILE A 62 -53.34 -42.99 -34.62
CA ILE A 62 -52.89 -42.99 -36.03
C ILE A 62 -51.86 -44.09 -36.32
N PHE A 63 -50.97 -44.41 -35.37
CA PHE A 63 -50.05 -45.55 -35.51
C PHE A 63 -50.80 -46.89 -35.48
N ASP A 64 -51.83 -47.03 -34.65
CA ASP A 64 -52.72 -48.19 -34.59
C ASP A 64 -53.50 -48.35 -35.90
N HIS A 65 -54.03 -47.27 -36.48
CA HIS A 65 -54.69 -47.31 -37.79
C HIS A 65 -53.71 -47.61 -38.94
N ILE A 66 -52.48 -47.08 -38.91
CA ILE A 66 -51.42 -47.43 -39.86
C ILE A 66 -51.05 -48.91 -39.73
N GLN A 67 -50.82 -49.39 -38.52
CA GLN A 67 -50.45 -50.78 -38.24
C GLN A 67 -51.58 -51.75 -38.59
N TYR A 68 -52.83 -51.41 -38.25
CA TYR A 68 -53.99 -52.25 -38.54
C TYR A 68 -54.33 -52.26 -40.04
N CYS A 69 -54.26 -51.11 -40.73
CA CYS A 69 -54.38 -51.06 -42.19
C CYS A 69 -53.23 -51.80 -42.91
N TRP A 70 -52.06 -51.93 -42.29
CA TRP A 70 -50.94 -52.73 -42.82
C TRP A 70 -51.16 -54.23 -42.69
N HIS A 71 -51.75 -54.69 -41.58
CA HIS A 71 -52.02 -56.12 -41.34
C HIS A 71 -53.35 -56.60 -41.94
N HIS A 72 -54.34 -55.70 -42.09
CA HIS A 72 -55.67 -55.97 -42.61
C HIS A 72 -56.09 -54.98 -43.71
N PRO A 73 -55.33 -54.85 -44.82
CA PRO A 73 -55.60 -53.89 -45.88
C PRO A 73 -56.98 -54.10 -46.54
N GLU A 74 -57.55 -55.30 -46.51
CA GLU A 74 -58.87 -55.64 -47.02
C GLU A 74 -60.04 -54.96 -46.27
N LEU A 75 -59.84 -54.57 -45.00
CA LEU A 75 -60.89 -53.93 -44.19
C LEU A 75 -61.02 -52.42 -44.43
N TYR A 76 -60.08 -51.81 -45.16
CA TYR A 76 -60.00 -50.37 -45.36
C TYR A 76 -60.37 -50.00 -46.81
N SER A 77 -61.41 -49.18 -46.97
CA SER A 77 -61.78 -48.63 -48.28
C SER A 77 -60.68 -47.72 -48.84
N PHE A 78 -60.65 -47.57 -50.16
CA PHE A 78 -59.66 -46.72 -50.85
C PHE A 78 -59.71 -45.26 -50.36
N GLU A 79 -60.89 -44.76 -50.02
CA GLU A 79 -61.08 -43.41 -49.48
C GLU A 79 -60.45 -43.24 -48.09
N ILE A 80 -60.65 -44.21 -47.18
CA ILE A 80 -60.07 -44.16 -45.83
C ILE A 80 -58.54 -44.26 -45.90
N LYS A 81 -57.99 -45.06 -46.82
CA LYS A 81 -56.54 -45.12 -47.08
C LYS A 81 -55.96 -43.77 -47.52
N ILE A 82 -56.64 -43.06 -48.41
CA ILE A 82 -56.22 -41.69 -48.81
C ILE A 82 -56.27 -40.75 -47.61
N LYS A 83 -57.36 -40.76 -46.82
CA LYS A 83 -57.51 -39.92 -45.62
C LYS A 83 -56.39 -40.17 -44.61
N LEU A 84 -56.01 -41.43 -44.38
CA LEU A 84 -54.91 -41.83 -43.48
C LEU A 84 -53.53 -41.36 -43.96
N VAL A 85 -53.26 -41.42 -45.27
CA VAL A 85 -52.00 -40.92 -45.84
C VAL A 85 -51.93 -39.39 -45.74
N VAL A 86 -53.02 -38.68 -46.09
CA VAL A 86 -53.08 -37.21 -46.04
C VAL A 86 -52.93 -36.70 -44.60
N SER A 87 -53.63 -37.29 -43.63
CA SER A 87 -53.54 -36.89 -42.22
C SER A 87 -52.16 -37.16 -41.61
N SER A 88 -51.49 -38.24 -42.02
CA SER A 88 -50.14 -38.58 -41.56
C SER A 88 -49.09 -37.64 -42.14
N VAL A 89 -49.15 -37.36 -43.45
CA VAL A 89 -48.09 -36.62 -44.17
C VAL A 89 -48.23 -35.11 -44.01
N LEU A 90 -49.44 -34.56 -44.00
CA LEU A 90 -49.65 -33.10 -44.07
C LEU A 90 -49.04 -32.33 -42.88
N PRO A 91 -49.22 -32.73 -41.60
CA PRO A 91 -48.59 -32.05 -40.46
C PRO A 91 -47.06 -32.11 -40.48
N ILE A 92 -46.49 -33.25 -40.89
CA ILE A 92 -45.04 -33.45 -41.01
C ILE A 92 -44.47 -32.59 -42.14
N LEU A 93 -45.17 -32.50 -43.28
CA LEU A 93 -44.76 -31.68 -44.42
C LEU A 93 -44.83 -30.18 -44.09
N ILE A 94 -45.86 -29.73 -43.36
CA ILE A 94 -45.95 -28.36 -42.83
C ILE A 94 -44.78 -28.08 -41.86
N LEU A 95 -44.47 -29.01 -40.96
CA LEU A 95 -43.32 -28.89 -40.06
C LEU A 95 -42.00 -28.76 -40.84
N ILE A 96 -41.78 -29.60 -41.86
CA ILE A 96 -40.56 -29.54 -42.69
C ILE A 96 -40.44 -28.18 -43.39
N ILE A 97 -41.54 -27.62 -43.92
CA ILE A 97 -41.55 -26.28 -44.54
C ILE A 97 -41.23 -25.19 -43.51
N ILE A 98 -41.80 -25.26 -42.30
CA ILE A 98 -41.51 -24.32 -41.21
C ILE A 98 -40.04 -24.41 -40.79
N LEU A 99 -39.51 -25.61 -40.57
CA LEU A 99 -38.10 -25.83 -40.21
C LEU A 99 -37.15 -25.38 -41.33
N TRP A 100 -37.50 -25.61 -42.60
CA TRP A 100 -36.70 -25.16 -43.75
C TRP A 100 -36.63 -23.63 -43.87
N ASN A 101 -37.75 -22.94 -43.61
CA ASN A 101 -37.83 -21.48 -43.59
C ASN A 101 -37.16 -20.87 -42.34
N LEU A 102 -37.11 -21.60 -41.23
CA LEU A 102 -36.44 -21.17 -40.00
C LEU A 102 -34.99 -21.68 -39.88
N ARG A 103 -34.47 -22.44 -40.86
CA ARG A 103 -33.20 -23.18 -40.73
C ARG A 103 -32.01 -22.31 -40.29
N GLU A 104 -31.88 -21.11 -40.86
CA GLU A 104 -30.78 -20.20 -40.55
C GLU A 104 -30.91 -19.67 -39.11
N ARG A 105 -32.12 -19.27 -38.71
CA ARG A 105 -32.43 -18.87 -37.32
C ARG A 105 -32.20 -20.00 -36.33
N ILE A 106 -32.49 -21.25 -36.67
CA ILE A 106 -32.30 -22.43 -35.80
C ILE A 106 -30.80 -22.80 -35.70
N VAL A 107 -30.06 -22.76 -36.80
CA VAL A 107 -28.60 -23.06 -36.83
C VAL A 107 -27.80 -21.99 -36.07
N GLU A 108 -28.25 -20.73 -36.11
CA GLU A 108 -27.69 -19.63 -35.32
C GLU A 108 -28.17 -19.59 -33.86
N TRP A 109 -29.25 -20.31 -33.52
CA TRP A 109 -29.82 -20.33 -32.17
C TRP A 109 -28.92 -21.07 -31.17
N ARG A 110 -27.96 -20.33 -30.62
CA ARG A 110 -27.04 -20.78 -29.56
C ARG A 110 -27.34 -20.04 -28.25
N PRO A 111 -28.45 -20.34 -27.55
CA PRO A 111 -28.92 -19.56 -26.40
C PRO A 111 -27.90 -19.40 -25.27
N PHE A 112 -26.92 -20.31 -25.17
CA PHE A 112 -25.85 -20.26 -24.17
C PHE A 112 -24.43 -20.08 -24.76
N LYS A 113 -24.28 -19.52 -25.97
CA LYS A 113 -22.96 -19.00 -26.40
C LYS A 113 -22.63 -17.79 -25.53
N LYS A 114 -21.54 -17.84 -24.75
CA LYS A 114 -21.02 -16.63 -24.08
C LYS A 114 -20.67 -15.63 -25.19
N LYS A 115 -21.33 -14.47 -25.23
CA LYS A 115 -21.00 -13.41 -26.20
C LYS A 115 -19.51 -13.07 -26.06
N GLU A 116 -18.82 -13.05 -27.20
CA GLU A 116 -17.42 -12.67 -27.27
C GLU A 116 -17.34 -11.14 -27.13
N SER A 117 -16.49 -10.66 -26.23
CA SER A 117 -16.37 -9.24 -25.94
C SER A 117 -15.44 -8.55 -26.94
N LEU A 118 -16.01 -8.02 -28.03
CA LEU A 118 -15.25 -7.40 -29.13
C LEU A 118 -14.31 -6.25 -28.70
N HIS A 119 -14.58 -5.60 -27.57
CA HIS A 119 -13.88 -4.40 -27.08
C HIS A 119 -13.40 -4.54 -25.61
N GLY A 120 -13.28 -5.78 -25.11
CA GLY A 120 -12.83 -6.12 -23.76
C GLY A 120 -13.94 -6.59 -22.79
N ASP A 121 -13.58 -7.43 -21.82
CA ASP A 121 -14.45 -7.98 -20.76
C ASP A 121 -14.07 -7.42 -19.37
N SER A 122 -13.60 -6.16 -19.30
CA SER A 122 -13.26 -5.54 -18.00
C SER A 122 -14.52 -5.27 -17.18
N LYS A 123 -14.47 -5.63 -15.90
CA LYS A 123 -15.56 -5.51 -14.93
C LYS A 123 -14.97 -5.48 -13.52
N TRP A 124 -15.80 -5.12 -12.56
CA TRP A 124 -15.42 -5.20 -11.14
C TRP A 124 -15.29 -6.66 -10.69
N ALA A 125 -14.29 -6.93 -9.86
CA ALA A 125 -14.06 -8.23 -9.24
C ALA A 125 -15.25 -8.70 -8.40
N SER A 126 -15.58 -9.98 -8.51
CA SER A 126 -16.52 -10.65 -7.61
C SER A 126 -15.82 -11.15 -6.33
N GLU A 127 -16.58 -11.53 -5.31
CA GLU A 127 -16.02 -12.19 -4.11
C GLU A 127 -15.19 -13.43 -4.46
N LYS A 128 -15.54 -14.15 -5.53
CA LYS A 128 -14.77 -15.32 -6.00
C LYS A 128 -13.38 -14.90 -6.49
N ASP A 129 -13.29 -13.78 -7.19
CA ASP A 129 -12.02 -13.23 -7.69
C ASP A 129 -11.18 -12.68 -6.54
N ILE A 130 -11.81 -11.97 -5.60
CA ILE A 130 -11.19 -11.44 -4.36
C ILE A 130 -10.58 -12.58 -3.51
N ARG A 131 -11.31 -13.69 -3.33
CA ARG A 131 -10.80 -14.89 -2.63
C ARG A 131 -9.68 -15.56 -3.41
N LYS A 132 -9.80 -15.69 -4.74
CA LYS A 132 -8.75 -16.26 -5.59
C LYS A 132 -7.46 -15.42 -5.56
N ALA A 133 -7.59 -14.10 -5.41
CA ALA A 133 -6.47 -13.16 -5.23
C ALA A 133 -5.87 -13.16 -3.80
N GLY A 134 -6.36 -14.00 -2.89
CA GLY A 134 -5.83 -14.16 -1.54
C GLY A 134 -6.18 -13.03 -0.57
N LEU A 135 -7.16 -12.18 -0.88
CA LEU A 135 -7.46 -10.96 -0.10
C LEU A 135 -8.32 -11.17 1.16
N ARG A 136 -8.50 -12.41 1.62
CA ARG A 136 -9.28 -12.73 2.83
C ARG A 136 -8.40 -13.44 3.88
N SER A 137 -7.12 -13.09 3.93
CA SER A 137 -6.17 -13.61 4.92
C SER A 137 -6.47 -13.10 6.34
N LYS A 138 -5.99 -13.80 7.38
CA LYS A 138 -6.13 -13.35 8.78
C LYS A 138 -5.09 -12.31 9.21
N ARG A 139 -3.97 -12.23 8.48
CA ARG A 139 -2.81 -11.35 8.72
C ARG A 139 -2.29 -10.80 7.39
N GLY A 140 -1.50 -9.74 7.43
CA GLY A 140 -0.86 -9.16 6.26
C GLY A 140 -1.13 -7.66 6.13
N LEU A 141 -1.06 -7.15 4.90
CA LEU A 141 -1.33 -5.74 4.59
C LEU A 141 -2.84 -5.53 4.40
N LEU A 142 -3.41 -4.54 5.09
CA LEU A 142 -4.78 -4.08 4.87
C LEU A 142 -4.83 -3.21 3.62
N LEU A 143 -5.66 -3.60 2.65
CA LEU A 143 -5.84 -2.90 1.38
C LEU A 143 -7.14 -2.10 1.31
N GLY A 144 -8.15 -2.38 2.15
CA GLY A 144 -9.47 -1.75 2.10
C GLY A 144 -10.55 -2.61 2.79
N LYS A 145 -11.83 -2.30 2.58
CA LYS A 145 -12.95 -3.15 3.03
C LYS A 145 -14.18 -3.11 2.13
N ASP A 146 -15.01 -4.14 2.26
CA ASP A 146 -16.37 -4.20 1.73
C ASP A 146 -17.37 -4.66 2.81
N LYS A 147 -18.61 -4.95 2.42
CA LYS A 147 -19.68 -5.42 3.33
C LYS A 147 -19.39 -6.77 3.99
N ARG A 148 -18.37 -7.50 3.55
CA ARG A 148 -17.98 -8.83 4.07
C ARG A 148 -16.73 -8.78 4.95
N GLY A 149 -16.15 -7.60 5.14
CA GLY A 149 -14.95 -7.35 5.96
C GLY A 149 -13.79 -6.79 5.15
N TYR A 150 -12.60 -6.91 5.72
CA TYR A 150 -11.36 -6.34 5.17
C TYR A 150 -10.86 -7.10 3.94
N PHE A 151 -10.09 -6.38 3.12
CA PHE A 151 -9.19 -6.95 2.12
C PHE A 151 -7.78 -7.02 2.74
N ILE A 152 -7.31 -8.24 3.01
CA ILE A 152 -6.07 -8.51 3.74
C ILE A 152 -5.16 -9.39 2.90
N ALA A 153 -3.96 -8.88 2.60
CA ALA A 153 -2.97 -9.52 1.74
C ALA A 153 -1.77 -10.07 2.53
N ASP A 154 -1.72 -11.38 2.73
CA ASP A 154 -0.55 -12.07 3.30
C ASP A 154 0.64 -12.08 2.29
N GLY A 155 1.86 -12.31 2.79
CA GLY A 155 3.10 -12.28 2.02
C GLY A 155 3.84 -10.94 2.12
N PHE A 156 4.73 -10.66 1.15
CA PHE A 156 5.64 -9.51 1.14
C PHE A 156 5.59 -8.67 -0.16
N GLN A 157 4.60 -8.94 -1.02
CA GLN A 157 4.30 -8.16 -2.23
C GLN A 157 4.15 -6.67 -1.90
N HIS A 158 4.70 -5.81 -2.75
CA HIS A 158 4.72 -4.37 -2.53
C HIS A 158 3.38 -3.70 -2.84
N ALA A 159 3.15 -2.57 -2.18
CA ALA A 159 1.99 -1.72 -2.41
C ALA A 159 2.42 -0.30 -2.82
N LEU A 160 1.72 0.26 -3.80
CA LEU A 160 1.85 1.64 -4.24
C LEU A 160 0.49 2.32 -4.15
N LEU A 161 0.39 3.38 -3.36
CA LEU A 161 -0.83 4.15 -3.15
C LEU A 161 -0.70 5.53 -3.79
N PHE A 162 -1.55 5.80 -4.79
CA PHE A 162 -1.79 7.14 -5.32
C PHE A 162 -2.87 7.83 -4.49
N ALA A 163 -2.45 8.79 -3.65
CA ALA A 163 -3.31 9.48 -2.70
C ALA A 163 -2.94 10.98 -2.59
N PRO A 164 -3.70 11.88 -3.25
CA PRO A 164 -3.48 13.31 -3.15
C PRO A 164 -3.57 13.85 -1.71
N THR A 165 -3.01 15.02 -1.46
CA THR A 165 -3.08 15.69 -0.16
C THR A 165 -4.53 15.88 0.31
N GLY A 166 -4.80 15.61 1.59
CA GLY A 166 -6.16 15.68 2.17
C GLY A 166 -7.11 14.54 1.79
N SER A 167 -6.66 13.53 1.02
CA SER A 167 -7.50 12.40 0.57
C SER A 167 -7.78 11.31 1.61
N GLY A 168 -7.27 11.48 2.85
CA GLY A 168 -7.46 10.55 3.97
C GLY A 168 -6.43 9.40 4.04
N LYS A 169 -5.25 9.55 3.44
CA LYS A 169 -4.19 8.51 3.40
C LYS A 169 -3.78 7.99 4.79
N GLY A 170 -3.54 8.90 5.74
CA GLY A 170 -3.25 8.58 7.14
C GLY A 170 -4.36 7.75 7.80
N VAL A 171 -5.57 8.32 7.79
CA VAL A 171 -6.79 7.76 8.39
C VAL A 171 -7.17 6.39 7.84
N GLY A 172 -7.11 6.23 6.52
CA GLY A 172 -7.72 5.09 5.84
C GLY A 172 -6.76 4.00 5.40
N PHE A 173 -5.45 4.21 5.53
CA PHE A 173 -4.46 3.26 5.05
C PHE A 173 -3.21 3.18 5.95
N VAL A 174 -2.58 4.30 6.34
CA VAL A 174 -1.34 4.28 7.16
C VAL A 174 -1.60 3.76 8.56
N ILE A 175 -2.43 4.46 9.34
CA ILE A 175 -2.73 4.13 10.74
C ILE A 175 -3.38 2.73 10.86
N PRO A 176 -4.38 2.35 10.02
CA PRO A 176 -4.90 0.98 10.02
C PRO A 176 -3.83 -0.10 9.84
N ASN A 177 -2.86 0.11 8.93
CA ASN A 177 -1.78 -0.87 8.72
C ASN A 177 -0.80 -0.90 9.89
N LEU A 178 -0.45 0.23 10.49
CA LEU A 178 0.42 0.27 11.68
C LEU A 178 -0.22 -0.38 12.92
N LEU A 179 -1.55 -0.35 13.04
CA LEU A 179 -2.32 -1.02 14.09
C LEU A 179 -2.66 -2.49 13.77
N PHE A 180 -2.30 -3.00 12.58
CA PHE A 180 -2.62 -4.36 12.13
C PHE A 180 -1.39 -5.21 11.79
N TRP A 181 -0.33 -4.59 11.27
CA TRP A 181 0.92 -5.27 10.89
C TRP A 181 1.71 -5.75 12.11
N THR A 182 1.86 -7.06 12.26
CA THR A 182 2.42 -7.72 13.46
C THR A 182 3.93 -7.85 13.47
N ASP A 183 4.57 -7.69 12.32
CA ASP A 183 6.01 -7.83 12.14
C ASP A 183 6.68 -6.45 12.25
N SER A 184 8.00 -6.39 12.03
CA SER A 184 8.78 -5.17 12.11
C SER A 184 8.35 -4.15 11.06
N VAL A 185 8.50 -2.87 11.38
CA VAL A 185 8.17 -1.75 10.49
C VAL A 185 9.19 -0.62 10.64
N ILE A 186 9.53 0.01 9.53
CA ILE A 186 10.18 1.31 9.47
C ILE A 186 9.18 2.28 8.86
N VAL A 187 8.93 3.40 9.53
CA VAL A 187 7.92 4.40 9.16
C VAL A 187 8.63 5.70 8.83
N HIS A 188 8.52 6.16 7.58
CA HIS A 188 8.89 7.52 7.19
C HIS A 188 7.77 8.46 7.63
N ASP A 189 8.03 9.28 8.66
CA ASP A 189 6.99 10.02 9.38
C ASP A 189 7.31 11.52 9.48
N ILE A 190 6.72 12.29 8.55
CA ILE A 190 6.98 13.73 8.35
C ILE A 190 6.37 14.61 9.46
N LYS A 191 5.66 14.01 10.42
CA LYS A 191 5.03 14.76 11.51
C LYS A 191 5.00 14.06 12.86
N LEU A 192 5.41 12.80 12.92
CA LEU A 192 5.24 11.92 14.09
C LEU A 192 3.76 11.64 14.46
N GLU A 193 2.79 12.08 13.65
CA GLU A 193 1.35 11.74 13.79
C GLU A 193 1.15 10.20 13.82
N ASN A 194 1.96 9.42 13.09
CA ASN A 194 1.83 7.97 13.10
C ASN A 194 2.45 7.34 14.35
N TYR A 195 3.58 7.87 14.84
CA TYR A 195 4.14 7.52 16.14
C TYR A 195 3.14 7.79 17.28
N GLU A 196 2.59 9.00 17.35
CA GLU A 196 1.67 9.43 18.42
C GLU A 196 0.45 8.50 18.54
N ILE A 197 -0.13 8.13 17.39
CA ILE A 197 -1.38 7.36 17.34
C ILE A 197 -1.16 5.84 17.50
N THR A 198 0.01 5.31 17.12
CA THR A 198 0.18 3.85 16.94
C THR A 198 1.28 3.21 17.78
N SER A 199 2.23 3.97 18.33
CA SER A 199 3.38 3.43 19.09
C SER A 199 2.97 2.57 20.28
N GLY A 200 2.07 3.05 21.14
CA GLY A 200 1.63 2.32 22.34
C GLY A 200 0.98 0.96 22.05
N TRP A 201 0.26 0.82 20.93
CA TRP A 201 -0.26 -0.48 20.50
C TRP A 201 0.84 -1.42 20.01
N ARG A 202 1.83 -0.89 19.28
CA ARG A 202 2.94 -1.70 18.78
C ARG A 202 3.82 -2.17 19.93
N GLU A 203 4.03 -1.36 20.96
CA GLU A 203 4.65 -1.82 22.22
C GLU A 203 3.80 -2.89 22.93
N ARG A 204 2.48 -2.69 23.08
CA ARG A 204 1.57 -3.70 23.65
C ARG A 204 1.55 -5.03 22.87
N GLN A 205 1.86 -5.02 21.57
CA GLN A 205 2.06 -6.22 20.75
C GLN A 205 3.43 -6.92 20.96
N GLY A 206 4.24 -6.45 21.92
CA GLY A 206 5.57 -6.97 22.22
C GLY A 206 6.64 -6.52 21.23
N GLN A 207 6.45 -5.40 20.52
CA GLN A 207 7.50 -4.81 19.69
C GLN A 207 8.35 -3.83 20.50
N LYS A 208 9.66 -3.77 20.23
CA LYS A 208 10.45 -2.61 20.65
C LYS A 208 10.14 -1.43 19.75
N VAL A 209 9.85 -0.27 20.33
CA VAL A 209 9.51 0.95 19.59
C VAL A 209 10.61 1.99 19.75
N TYR A 210 11.07 2.52 18.63
CA TYR A 210 12.10 3.55 18.54
C TYR A 210 11.59 4.71 17.68
N VAL A 211 12.06 5.92 18.00
CA VAL A 211 11.78 7.17 17.28
C VAL A 211 13.09 7.88 17.04
N TRP A 212 13.55 7.97 15.80
CA TRP A 212 14.74 8.70 15.40
C TRP A 212 14.31 9.99 14.70
N ASN A 213 14.48 11.13 15.36
CA ASN A 213 14.14 12.47 14.89
C ASN A 213 15.35 13.41 15.05
N PRO A 214 16.36 13.32 14.15
CA PRO A 214 17.68 13.91 14.37
C PRO A 214 17.73 15.45 14.35
N ALA A 215 16.60 16.14 14.10
CA ALA A 215 16.49 17.59 14.16
C ALA A 215 15.42 18.09 15.15
N GLN A 216 14.92 17.25 16.07
CA GLN A 216 14.02 17.68 17.13
C GLN A 216 14.74 18.72 18.02
N PRO A 217 14.21 19.96 18.19
CA PRO A 217 14.96 21.06 18.83
C PRO A 217 15.43 20.81 20.27
N ASP A 218 14.68 20.03 21.03
CA ASP A 218 14.94 19.71 22.45
C ASP A 218 15.75 18.42 22.63
N GLY A 219 16.17 17.77 21.54
CA GLY A 219 16.92 16.51 21.55
C GLY A 219 16.07 15.25 21.78
N VAL A 220 14.73 15.33 21.76
CA VAL A 220 13.82 14.19 21.97
C VAL A 220 13.87 13.24 20.76
N SER A 221 14.77 12.25 20.85
CA SER A 221 15.10 11.31 19.79
C SER A 221 15.89 10.13 20.36
N HIS A 222 15.77 8.96 19.74
CA HIS A 222 16.78 7.91 19.80
C HIS A 222 17.95 8.25 18.87
N CYS A 223 19.03 7.49 18.91
CA CYS A 223 20.19 7.64 18.04
C CYS A 223 20.30 6.52 17.00
N TYR A 224 20.87 6.84 15.83
CA TYR A 224 21.31 5.89 14.81
C TYR A 224 22.61 6.40 14.17
N ASN A 225 23.69 5.63 14.31
CA ASN A 225 24.98 5.93 13.73
C ASN A 225 25.20 5.06 12.47
N PRO A 226 25.33 5.64 11.26
CA PRO A 226 25.54 4.86 10.05
C PRO A 226 26.90 4.14 9.99
N LEU A 227 27.89 4.56 10.79
CA LEU A 227 29.23 3.96 10.80
C LEU A 227 29.33 2.73 11.73
N GLU A 228 28.38 2.53 12.64
CA GLU A 228 28.38 1.41 13.59
C GLU A 228 28.17 0.04 12.90
N TRP A 229 27.54 0.05 11.72
CA TRP A 229 27.21 -1.16 10.95
C TRP A 229 28.32 -1.64 10.01
N ILE A 230 29.44 -0.92 9.94
CA ILE A 230 30.54 -1.22 9.03
C ILE A 230 31.19 -2.55 9.41
N SER A 231 31.33 -3.45 8.44
CA SER A 231 31.95 -4.76 8.65
C SER A 231 33.40 -4.68 9.16
N GLU A 232 33.73 -5.47 10.17
CA GLU A 232 35.12 -5.66 10.66
C GLU A 232 36.04 -6.34 9.63
N LYS A 233 35.49 -7.09 8.65
CA LYS A 233 36.28 -7.75 7.61
C LYS A 233 36.91 -6.72 6.67
N PRO A 234 38.26 -6.66 6.51
CA PRO A 234 38.95 -5.57 5.83
C PRO A 234 38.42 -5.19 4.43
N GLY A 235 38.16 -6.17 3.55
CA GLY A 235 37.60 -5.88 2.22
C GLY A 235 36.20 -5.26 2.28
N GLN A 236 35.28 -5.91 3.01
CA GLN A 236 33.91 -5.42 3.16
C GLN A 236 33.83 -4.10 3.94
N MET A 237 34.79 -3.83 4.84
CA MET A 237 34.93 -2.56 5.55
C MET A 237 35.08 -1.39 4.56
N VAL A 238 35.98 -1.53 3.58
CA VAL A 238 36.21 -0.53 2.54
C VAL A 238 34.96 -0.36 1.67
N ASP A 239 34.36 -1.47 1.21
CA ASP A 239 33.13 -1.43 0.41
C ASP A 239 31.99 -0.70 1.14
N ASP A 240 31.80 -0.98 2.43
CA ASP A 240 30.75 -0.39 3.26
C ASP A 240 30.96 1.12 3.44
N VAL A 241 32.20 1.57 3.70
CA VAL A 241 32.56 3.00 3.78
C VAL A 241 32.41 3.68 2.42
N GLN A 242 32.84 3.05 1.32
CA GLN A 242 32.72 3.61 -0.04
C GLN A 242 31.26 3.78 -0.46
N LYS A 243 30.38 2.81 -0.15
CA LYS A 243 28.94 2.94 -0.39
C LYS A 243 28.39 4.15 0.36
N ILE A 244 28.66 4.28 1.66
CA ILE A 244 28.24 5.43 2.47
C ILE A 244 28.75 6.75 1.85
N ALA A 245 30.02 6.81 1.44
CA ALA A 245 30.60 7.98 0.78
C ALA A 245 29.85 8.37 -0.52
N ASN A 246 29.49 7.38 -1.35
CA ASN A 246 28.72 7.57 -2.58
C ASN A 246 27.25 8.02 -2.32
N LEU A 247 26.68 7.76 -1.14
CA LEU A 247 25.33 8.23 -0.81
C LEU A 247 25.31 9.71 -0.40
N ILE A 248 26.38 10.19 0.23
CA ILE A 248 26.50 11.56 0.74
C ILE A 248 27.08 12.49 -0.31
N MET A 249 28.02 11.98 -1.11
CA MET A 249 28.60 12.63 -2.28
C MET A 249 28.26 11.78 -3.52
N PRO A 250 27.12 12.03 -4.19
CA PRO A 250 26.68 11.21 -5.32
C PRO A 250 27.25 11.62 -6.69
N GLU A 251 27.72 12.87 -6.85
CA GLU A 251 28.11 13.39 -8.18
C GLU A 251 29.46 12.82 -8.61
N GLN A 252 29.64 12.60 -9.92
CA GLN A 252 30.80 11.89 -10.47
C GLN A 252 31.84 12.83 -11.09
N ASP A 253 32.01 14.03 -10.51
CA ASP A 253 33.06 14.98 -10.87
C ASP A 253 34.38 14.71 -10.13
N PHE A 254 35.44 15.41 -10.53
CA PHE A 254 36.78 15.24 -9.95
C PHE A 254 36.83 15.60 -8.46
N TRP A 255 36.22 16.71 -8.04
CA TRP A 255 36.32 17.19 -6.66
C TRP A 255 35.54 16.30 -5.69
N GLN A 256 34.35 15.82 -6.06
CA GLN A 256 33.64 14.83 -5.24
C GLN A 256 34.35 13.48 -5.21
N ASN A 257 34.99 13.02 -6.30
CA ASN A 257 35.78 11.78 -6.28
C ASN A 257 36.97 11.85 -5.29
N GLU A 258 37.67 12.98 -5.26
CA GLU A 258 38.77 13.21 -4.32
C GLU A 258 38.27 13.39 -2.88
N ALA A 259 37.15 14.09 -2.67
CA ALA A 259 36.51 14.23 -1.37
C ALA A 259 35.98 12.89 -0.81
N ARG A 260 35.38 12.03 -1.67
CA ARG A 260 35.02 10.65 -1.32
C ARG A 260 36.24 9.84 -0.90
N SER A 261 37.34 9.95 -1.63
CA SER A 261 38.57 9.22 -1.33
C SER A 261 39.13 9.64 0.03
N LEU A 262 39.22 10.95 0.30
CA LEU A 262 39.64 11.47 1.61
C LEU A 262 38.68 11.05 2.74
N PHE A 263 37.36 11.13 2.52
CA PHE A 263 36.36 10.67 3.48
C PHE A 263 36.52 9.20 3.85
N VAL A 264 36.70 8.33 2.85
CA VAL A 264 36.99 6.90 3.07
C VAL A 264 38.26 6.73 3.91
N GLY A 265 39.29 7.54 3.64
CA GLY A 265 40.52 7.52 4.41
C GLY A 265 40.33 7.90 5.89
N VAL A 266 39.63 9.01 6.14
CA VAL A 266 39.36 9.50 7.50
C VAL A 266 38.47 8.55 8.29
N VAL A 267 37.39 8.01 7.69
CA VAL A 267 36.51 7.05 8.38
C VAL A 267 37.26 5.77 8.75
N LEU A 268 38.06 5.20 7.84
CA LEU A 268 38.86 4.00 8.12
C LEU A 268 39.94 4.27 9.20
N TYR A 269 40.46 5.49 9.31
CA TYR A 269 41.30 5.92 10.43
C TYR A 269 40.50 5.93 11.74
N LEU A 270 39.32 6.57 11.80
CA LEU A 270 38.49 6.63 13.01
C LEU A 270 38.04 5.24 13.49
N LEU A 271 37.77 4.30 12.58
CA LEU A 271 37.46 2.91 12.95
C LEU A 271 38.63 2.21 13.65
N ALA A 272 39.87 2.55 13.30
CA ALA A 272 41.10 2.00 13.88
C ALA A 272 41.59 2.75 15.14
N ALA A 273 41.03 3.92 15.44
CA ALA A 273 41.37 4.75 16.60
C ALA A 273 40.39 4.50 17.77
N PRO A 274 40.73 3.66 18.76
CA PRO A 274 39.80 3.25 19.82
C PRO A 274 39.38 4.40 20.75
N GLU A 275 40.20 5.45 20.87
CA GLU A 275 39.92 6.66 21.65
C GLU A 275 39.00 7.66 20.95
N LYS A 276 38.68 7.43 19.67
CA LYS A 276 37.84 8.31 18.85
C LYS A 276 36.40 7.84 18.78
N VAL A 277 35.49 8.81 18.74
CA VAL A 277 34.07 8.56 18.45
C VAL A 277 33.94 8.20 16.97
N LYS A 278 33.34 7.06 16.68
CA LYS A 278 33.19 6.54 15.31
C LYS A 278 31.93 7.13 14.66
N SER A 279 31.83 8.45 14.56
CA SER A 279 30.65 9.16 14.04
C SER A 279 31.00 10.15 12.93
N PHE A 280 29.98 10.58 12.19
CA PHE A 280 30.10 11.63 11.18
C PHE A 280 30.55 12.98 11.76
N GLY A 281 30.09 13.34 12.96
CA GLY A 281 30.56 14.56 13.59
C GLY A 281 32.03 14.51 13.98
N GLU A 282 32.60 13.34 14.31
CA GLU A 282 34.05 13.22 14.51
C GLU A 282 34.83 13.36 13.20
N VAL A 283 34.27 12.90 12.06
CA VAL A 283 34.83 13.22 10.73
C VAL A 283 34.85 14.74 10.51
N VAL A 284 33.76 15.44 10.84
CA VAL A 284 33.69 16.91 10.74
C VAL A 284 34.69 17.60 11.67
N ARG A 285 34.79 17.18 12.94
CA ARG A 285 35.77 17.70 13.92
C ARG A 285 37.21 17.51 13.43
N THR A 286 37.52 16.34 12.88
CA THR A 286 38.84 16.04 12.29
C THR A 286 39.13 16.96 11.11
N MET A 287 38.17 17.12 10.19
CA MET A 287 38.34 17.91 8.95
C MET A 287 38.27 19.42 9.12
N ARG A 288 37.73 19.91 10.25
CA ARG A 288 37.63 21.34 10.60
C ARG A 288 38.58 21.75 11.74
N SER A 289 39.59 20.93 12.04
CA SER A 289 40.68 21.28 12.96
C SER A 289 41.63 22.34 12.37
N ASP A 290 42.30 23.11 13.23
CA ASP A 290 43.11 24.29 12.86
C ASP A 290 44.22 23.99 11.82
N ASP A 291 44.83 22.79 11.86
CA ASP A 291 45.72 22.29 10.81
C ASP A 291 45.43 20.81 10.49
N VAL A 292 44.40 20.61 9.67
CA VAL A 292 44.02 19.28 9.17
C VAL A 292 45.13 18.59 8.37
N VAL A 293 46.02 19.34 7.70
CA VAL A 293 47.08 18.76 6.86
C VAL A 293 48.19 18.17 7.74
N TYR A 294 48.63 18.93 8.75
CA TYR A 294 49.57 18.43 9.76
C TYR A 294 48.98 17.26 10.56
N ASN A 295 47.73 17.39 11.02
CA ASN A 295 47.06 16.35 11.80
C ASN A 295 46.97 15.01 11.03
N LEU A 296 46.62 15.05 9.74
CA LEU A 296 46.58 13.85 8.89
C LEU A 296 47.97 13.28 8.58
N ALA A 297 49.01 14.11 8.49
CA ALA A 297 50.40 13.63 8.37
C ALA A 297 50.85 12.90 9.65
N VAL A 298 50.55 13.46 10.83
CA VAL A 298 50.81 12.81 12.13
C VAL A 298 50.07 11.47 12.25
N VAL A 299 48.84 11.35 11.74
CA VAL A 299 48.10 10.07 11.70
C VAL A 299 48.85 9.03 10.85
N LEU A 300 49.44 9.40 9.71
CA LEU A 300 50.24 8.45 8.92
C LEU A 300 51.53 8.02 9.64
N ASP A 301 52.25 8.95 10.28
CA ASP A 301 53.49 8.64 10.98
C ASP A 301 53.26 7.78 12.23
N THR A 302 52.18 8.03 12.97
CA THR A 302 51.88 7.35 14.25
C THR A 302 51.07 6.07 14.07
N MET A 303 50.05 6.08 13.22
CA MET A 303 49.09 4.98 13.04
C MET A 303 49.18 4.30 11.67
N GLY A 304 50.04 4.72 10.75
CA GLY A 304 50.12 4.18 9.39
C GLY A 304 50.38 2.67 9.27
N LYS A 305 50.88 2.02 10.34
CA LYS A 305 51.05 0.56 10.44
C LYS A 305 49.84 -0.18 11.03
N ILE A 306 48.85 0.55 11.54
CA ILE A 306 47.68 0.05 12.28
C ILE A 306 46.40 0.30 11.48
N ILE A 307 46.26 1.48 10.87
CA ILE A 307 45.12 1.82 10.01
C ILE A 307 45.04 0.89 8.79
N HIS A 308 43.85 0.76 8.22
CA HIS A 308 43.65 -0.01 7.00
C HIS A 308 44.53 0.54 5.84
N PRO A 309 45.16 -0.30 5.00
CA PRO A 309 46.05 0.19 3.93
C PRO A 309 45.39 1.19 2.96
N VAL A 310 44.10 1.05 2.67
CA VAL A 310 43.33 2.03 1.88
C VAL A 310 43.21 3.38 2.61
N ALA A 311 43.17 3.39 3.94
CA ALA A 311 43.18 4.63 4.72
C ALA A 311 44.51 5.37 4.53
N TYR A 312 45.63 4.64 4.68
CA TYR A 312 46.96 5.17 4.43
C TYR A 312 47.08 5.71 3.00
N MET A 313 46.67 4.93 1.99
CA MET A 313 46.74 5.33 0.58
C MET A 313 45.95 6.59 0.29
N ASN A 314 44.71 6.69 0.76
CA ASN A 314 43.85 7.85 0.46
C ASN A 314 44.32 9.12 1.18
N ILE A 315 44.74 9.01 2.44
CA ILE A 315 45.28 10.15 3.19
C ILE A 315 46.64 10.58 2.59
N ALA A 316 47.53 9.65 2.26
CA ALA A 316 48.80 9.97 1.63
C ALA A 316 48.64 10.62 0.24
N ALA A 317 47.71 10.12 -0.57
CA ALA A 317 47.37 10.71 -1.87
C ALA A 317 46.85 12.15 -1.73
N PHE A 318 46.02 12.41 -0.72
CA PHE A 318 45.58 13.78 -0.39
C PHE A 318 46.75 14.69 0.03
N LEU A 319 47.63 14.23 0.93
CA LEU A 319 48.78 15.03 1.41
C LEU A 319 49.76 15.38 0.28
N GLN A 320 49.93 14.50 -0.72
CA GLN A 320 50.81 14.72 -1.87
C GLN A 320 50.30 15.76 -2.88
N LYS A 321 49.01 16.14 -2.83
CA LYS A 321 48.43 17.16 -3.72
C LYS A 321 48.99 18.55 -3.41
N ALA A 322 48.97 19.43 -4.41
CA ALA A 322 49.34 20.84 -4.23
C ALA A 322 48.31 21.59 -3.35
N ASP A 323 48.75 22.62 -2.62
CA ASP A 323 47.96 23.32 -1.60
C ASP A 323 46.57 23.79 -2.10
N LYS A 324 46.50 24.32 -3.32
CA LYS A 324 45.23 24.75 -3.95
C LYS A 324 44.27 23.58 -4.20
N GLU A 325 44.80 22.43 -4.59
CA GLU A 325 44.00 21.22 -4.83
C GLU A 325 43.55 20.62 -3.49
N ARG A 326 44.43 20.53 -2.48
CA ARG A 326 44.05 20.13 -1.12
C ARG A 326 42.92 21.01 -0.57
N SER A 327 43.00 22.33 -0.79
CA SER A 327 41.97 23.29 -0.37
C SER A 327 40.62 23.02 -1.05
N GLY A 328 40.61 22.69 -2.34
CA GLY A 328 39.38 22.32 -3.07
C GLY A 328 38.75 21.03 -2.56
N VAL A 329 39.57 20.01 -2.26
CA VAL A 329 39.11 18.74 -1.68
C VAL A 329 38.53 18.94 -0.27
N ILE A 330 39.23 19.67 0.60
CA ILE A 330 38.74 20.02 1.96
C ILE A 330 37.39 20.75 1.87
N SER A 331 37.28 21.76 1.00
CA SER A 331 36.06 22.55 0.83
C SER A 331 34.86 21.69 0.40
N THR A 332 35.09 20.81 -0.58
CA THR A 332 34.06 19.89 -1.12
C THR A 332 33.59 18.90 -0.04
N MET A 333 34.53 18.32 0.71
CA MET A 333 34.22 17.41 1.81
C MET A 333 33.48 18.11 2.96
N ASN A 334 33.93 19.31 3.35
CA ASN A 334 33.31 20.09 4.43
C ASN A 334 31.90 20.60 4.08
N SER A 335 31.62 20.87 2.80
CA SER A 335 30.29 21.21 2.30
C SER A 335 29.36 20.00 2.32
N SER A 336 29.85 18.84 1.86
CA SER A 336 29.09 17.58 1.84
C SER A 336 28.74 17.06 3.24
N LEU A 337 29.54 17.42 4.25
CA LEU A 337 29.34 17.06 5.65
C LEU A 337 28.77 18.20 6.52
N GLU A 338 28.32 19.31 5.93
CA GLU A 338 27.84 20.49 6.68
C GLU A 338 26.73 20.15 7.67
N LEU A 339 25.88 19.17 7.34
CA LEU A 339 24.76 18.73 8.17
C LEU A 339 25.18 18.34 9.61
N TRP A 340 26.33 17.67 9.76
CA TRP A 340 26.86 17.20 11.05
C TRP A 340 27.66 18.27 11.82
N ALA A 341 27.75 19.51 11.29
CA ALA A 341 28.18 20.65 12.09
C ALA A 341 27.09 21.12 13.08
N ASN A 342 25.84 20.66 12.92
CA ASN A 342 24.76 20.92 13.86
C ASN A 342 24.82 19.92 15.04
N PRO A 343 24.96 20.38 16.30
CA PRO A 343 25.05 19.50 17.48
C PRO A 343 23.87 18.53 17.66
N LEU A 344 22.65 18.89 17.23
CA LEU A 344 21.49 18.00 17.31
C LEU A 344 21.71 16.74 16.48
N ILE A 345 22.17 16.93 15.23
CA ILE A 345 22.34 15.84 14.26
C ILE A 345 23.58 15.02 14.57
N ASP A 346 24.69 15.65 14.96
CA ASP A 346 25.88 14.95 15.46
C ASP A 346 25.52 14.04 16.64
N THR A 347 24.81 14.55 17.65
CA THR A 347 24.40 13.76 18.82
C THR A 347 23.47 12.60 18.42
N ALA A 348 22.41 12.88 17.64
CA ALA A 348 21.46 11.88 17.15
C ALA A 348 22.06 10.87 16.14
N THR A 349 23.33 11.03 15.76
CA THR A 349 24.07 10.10 14.88
C THR A 349 25.43 9.66 15.45
N ALA A 350 25.68 9.89 16.74
CA ALA A 350 26.91 9.48 17.42
C ALA A 350 26.92 8.00 17.84
N THR A 351 25.76 7.45 18.18
CA THR A 351 25.53 6.09 18.68
C THR A 351 24.29 5.46 18.03
N SER A 352 23.97 4.20 18.32
CA SER A 352 22.71 3.56 17.89
C SER A 352 21.97 2.92 19.05
N ASP A 353 20.68 3.26 19.23
CA ASP A 353 19.81 2.63 20.25
C ASP A 353 19.13 1.34 19.74
N PHE A 354 19.15 1.12 18.43
CA PHE A 354 18.53 -0.02 17.76
C PHE A 354 19.44 -0.60 16.68
N ASN A 355 19.29 -1.91 16.43
CA ASN A 355 20.07 -2.62 15.43
C ASN A 355 19.20 -2.99 14.22
N VAL A 356 19.59 -2.52 13.04
CA VAL A 356 18.87 -2.79 11.78
C VAL A 356 18.92 -4.27 11.37
N LEU A 357 19.94 -5.02 11.78
CA LEU A 357 20.04 -6.46 11.55
C LEU A 357 19.10 -7.27 12.45
N ASP A 358 18.63 -6.69 13.56
CA ASP A 358 17.66 -7.34 14.44
C ASP A 358 16.22 -7.24 13.93
N LEU A 359 15.92 -6.37 12.94
CA LEU A 359 14.56 -6.15 12.39
C LEU A 359 13.88 -7.44 11.89
N LYS A 360 14.64 -8.46 11.48
CA LYS A 360 14.11 -9.77 11.06
C LYS A 360 14.08 -10.83 12.16
N LYS A 361 14.84 -10.62 13.23
CA LYS A 361 15.04 -11.55 14.36
C LYS A 361 14.12 -11.23 15.54
N LYS A 362 13.78 -9.96 15.71
CA LYS A 362 12.94 -9.39 16.76
C LYS A 362 11.90 -8.48 16.10
N LYS A 363 10.73 -8.34 16.71
CA LYS A 363 9.72 -7.37 16.26
C LYS A 363 10.14 -5.97 16.72
N ILE A 364 10.49 -5.12 15.77
CA ILE A 364 11.01 -3.78 16.02
C ILE A 364 10.27 -2.77 15.14
N THR A 365 9.88 -1.66 15.73
CA THR A 365 9.28 -0.50 15.06
C THR A 365 10.24 0.68 15.15
N VAL A 366 10.57 1.29 14.01
CA VAL A 366 11.36 2.52 13.95
C VAL A 366 10.53 3.59 13.25
N TYR A 367 10.14 4.63 13.96
CA TYR A 367 9.60 5.85 13.35
C TYR A 367 10.75 6.80 13.05
N VAL A 368 10.82 7.28 11.81
CA VAL A 368 11.81 8.24 11.33
C VAL A 368 11.13 9.59 11.24
N GLY A 369 11.35 10.42 12.27
CA GLY A 369 10.77 11.75 12.41
C GLY A 369 11.51 12.79 11.58
N LEU A 370 10.76 13.57 10.81
CA LEU A 370 11.29 14.65 9.98
C LEU A 370 10.33 15.82 9.94
N THR A 371 10.69 16.99 10.46
CA THR A 371 9.81 18.16 10.33
C THR A 371 9.78 18.67 8.86
N PRO A 372 8.67 19.24 8.37
CA PRO A 372 8.54 19.68 6.97
C PRO A 372 9.61 20.67 6.50
N ASP A 373 10.07 21.57 7.38
CA ASP A 373 11.15 22.53 7.15
C ASP A 373 12.53 21.86 6.98
N ASN A 374 12.73 20.68 7.57
CA ASN A 374 13.99 19.95 7.52
C ASN A 374 14.06 18.87 6.42
N LEU A 375 12.97 18.57 5.72
CA LEU A 375 12.91 17.50 4.70
C LEU A 375 14.07 17.57 3.68
N ASN A 376 14.24 18.73 3.03
CA ASN A 376 15.29 18.91 2.02
C ASN A 376 16.70 18.86 2.63
N ARG A 377 16.87 19.38 3.86
CA ARG A 377 18.16 19.47 4.57
C ARG A 377 18.63 18.12 5.08
N LEU A 378 17.73 17.31 5.62
CA LEU A 378 18.02 15.98 6.16
C LEU A 378 18.00 14.88 5.09
N ARG A 379 17.55 15.16 3.86
CA ARG A 379 17.45 14.17 2.78
C ARG A 379 18.70 13.30 2.60
N PRO A 380 19.96 13.81 2.60
CA PRO A 380 21.14 12.95 2.47
C PRO A 380 21.29 11.94 3.62
N LEU A 381 21.03 12.36 4.86
CA LEU A 381 21.06 11.49 6.04
C LEU A 381 19.96 10.41 5.98
N MET A 382 18.77 10.76 5.48
CA MET A 382 17.69 9.80 5.26
C MET A 382 18.02 8.81 4.14
N GLN A 383 18.62 9.28 3.04
CA GLN A 383 19.10 8.43 1.94
C GLN A 383 20.15 7.42 2.43
N VAL A 384 21.05 7.83 3.32
CA VAL A 384 21.99 6.91 4.01
C VAL A 384 21.22 5.87 4.80
N PHE A 385 20.36 6.27 5.75
CA PHE A 385 19.62 5.34 6.61
C PHE A 385 18.81 4.31 5.81
N TYR A 386 17.96 4.75 4.88
CA TYR A 386 17.05 3.86 4.17
C TYR A 386 17.80 2.93 3.20
N GLN A 387 18.76 3.43 2.42
CA GLN A 387 19.47 2.59 1.43
C GLN A 387 20.40 1.60 2.14
N GLN A 388 21.14 2.05 3.15
CA GLN A 388 21.98 1.18 3.97
C GLN A 388 21.14 0.09 4.67
N THR A 389 19.98 0.45 5.25
CA THR A 389 19.10 -0.52 5.90
C THR A 389 18.53 -1.54 4.89
N THR A 390 18.07 -1.11 3.71
CA THR A 390 17.62 -2.07 2.68
C THR A 390 18.75 -2.97 2.19
N GLU A 391 19.98 -2.47 2.07
CA GLU A 391 21.12 -3.28 1.69
C GLU A 391 21.39 -4.37 2.74
N PHE A 392 21.52 -4.01 4.02
CA PHE A 392 21.74 -4.96 5.11
C PHE A 392 20.68 -6.05 5.17
N LEU A 393 19.40 -5.66 5.06
CA LEU A 393 18.27 -6.60 5.04
C LEU A 393 18.29 -7.51 3.80
N CYS A 394 18.99 -7.17 2.73
CA CYS A 394 19.10 -7.96 1.50
C CYS A 394 20.47 -8.66 1.30
N ARG A 395 21.40 -8.59 2.26
CA ARG A 395 22.72 -9.27 2.16
C ARG A 395 22.64 -10.80 2.12
N LYS A 396 21.67 -11.40 2.83
CA LYS A 396 21.40 -12.85 2.82
C LYS A 396 19.91 -13.15 2.75
N LEU A 397 19.54 -14.28 2.15
CA LEU A 397 18.16 -14.76 2.22
C LEU A 397 17.77 -15.06 3.67
N PRO A 398 16.51 -14.79 4.09
CA PRO A 398 16.04 -15.08 5.43
C PRO A 398 16.20 -16.55 5.79
N SER A 399 16.89 -16.80 6.89
CA SER A 399 17.09 -18.12 7.50
C SER A 399 16.11 -18.34 8.66
N ASP A 400 16.12 -19.53 9.29
CA ASP A 400 15.16 -19.86 10.35
C ASP A 400 15.31 -18.99 11.62
N ASP A 401 16.49 -18.38 11.84
CA ASP A 401 16.73 -17.36 12.88
C ASP A 401 16.13 -15.97 12.55
N GLU A 402 15.57 -15.80 11.35
CA GLU A 402 14.94 -14.57 10.84
C GLU A 402 13.45 -14.78 10.51
N PRO A 403 12.61 -15.08 11.52
CA PRO A 403 11.20 -15.43 11.31
C PRO A 403 10.33 -14.26 10.84
N TYR A 404 10.73 -13.01 11.11
CA TYR A 404 9.94 -11.82 10.81
C TYR A 404 10.32 -11.17 9.47
N GLY A 405 9.35 -10.53 8.83
CA GLY A 405 9.63 -9.60 7.74
C GLY A 405 9.72 -8.14 8.18
N VAL A 406 10.04 -7.26 7.24
CA VAL A 406 10.15 -5.81 7.48
C VAL A 406 9.28 -5.05 6.49
N LEU A 407 8.34 -4.27 7.01
CA LEU A 407 7.55 -3.31 6.23
C LEU A 407 8.24 -1.95 6.23
N PHE A 408 8.52 -1.40 5.05
CA PHE A 408 8.88 0.01 4.88
C PHE A 408 7.62 0.76 4.53
N LEU A 409 7.05 1.50 5.48
CA LEU A 409 5.92 2.38 5.26
C LEU A 409 6.47 3.78 4.94
N MET A 410 6.45 4.11 3.65
CA MET A 410 7.08 5.31 3.11
C MET A 410 5.99 6.35 2.81
N ASP A 411 5.54 7.09 3.83
CA ASP A 411 4.57 8.16 3.61
C ASP A 411 5.23 9.36 2.91
N GLU A 412 4.64 9.83 1.82
CA GLU A 412 5.25 10.81 0.91
C GLU A 412 6.68 10.40 0.45
N PHE A 413 6.84 9.14 0.04
CA PHE A 413 8.08 8.56 -0.49
C PHE A 413 8.92 9.48 -1.41
N PRO A 414 8.33 10.29 -2.33
CA PRO A 414 9.07 11.22 -3.19
C PRO A 414 9.91 12.27 -2.44
N THR A 415 9.63 12.56 -1.16
CA THR A 415 10.42 13.50 -0.34
C THR A 415 11.89 13.07 -0.17
N LEU A 416 12.17 11.77 -0.28
CA LEU A 416 13.53 11.21 -0.20
C LEU A 416 14.36 11.43 -1.48
N GLY A 417 13.78 11.95 -2.56
CA GLY A 417 14.45 12.05 -3.85
C GLY A 417 14.72 10.67 -4.47
N LYS A 418 15.73 10.59 -5.35
CA LYS A 418 16.02 9.37 -6.10
C LYS A 418 16.79 8.35 -5.24
N MET A 419 16.08 7.29 -4.86
CA MET A 419 16.63 6.13 -4.14
C MET A 419 16.98 5.01 -5.14
N GLU A 420 18.23 4.92 -5.59
CA GLU A 420 18.67 3.98 -6.64
C GLU A 420 18.51 2.50 -6.20
N GLN A 421 18.86 2.20 -4.95
CA GLN A 421 18.69 0.87 -4.35
C GLN A 421 17.22 0.46 -4.24
N PHE A 422 16.27 1.40 -4.16
CA PHE A 422 14.84 1.08 -4.17
C PHE A 422 14.35 0.82 -5.59
N GLN A 423 14.74 1.65 -6.57
CA GLN A 423 14.35 1.46 -7.98
C GLN A 423 14.85 0.13 -8.55
N THR A 424 16.08 -0.27 -8.18
CA THR A 424 16.70 -1.54 -8.59
C THR A 424 16.28 -2.71 -7.70
N GLY A 425 16.11 -2.46 -6.39
CA GLY A 425 15.84 -3.50 -5.39
C GLY A 425 14.41 -3.99 -5.30
N ILE A 426 13.43 -3.19 -5.73
CA ILE A 426 12.00 -3.54 -5.66
C ILE A 426 11.63 -4.86 -6.38
N ALA A 427 12.43 -5.29 -7.36
CA ALA A 427 12.22 -6.58 -8.03
C ALA A 427 12.57 -7.80 -7.15
N TYR A 428 13.50 -7.66 -6.20
CA TYR A 428 13.99 -8.78 -5.36
C TYR A 428 13.68 -8.66 -3.87
N PHE A 429 13.40 -7.46 -3.33
CA PHE A 429 13.10 -7.22 -1.91
C PHE A 429 12.07 -8.18 -1.31
N ARG A 430 11.02 -8.53 -2.07
CA ARG A 430 10.02 -9.54 -1.68
C ARG A 430 10.65 -10.90 -1.28
N GLY A 431 11.68 -11.36 -1.99
CA GLY A 431 12.38 -12.61 -1.69
C GLY A 431 13.14 -12.56 -0.36
N TYR A 432 13.51 -11.36 0.08
CA TYR A 432 14.18 -11.11 1.35
C TYR A 432 13.22 -10.81 2.51
N ARG A 433 11.90 -11.03 2.35
CA ARG A 433 10.84 -10.63 3.30
C ARG A 433 10.84 -9.12 3.62
N VAL A 434 11.38 -8.30 2.73
CA VAL A 434 11.27 -6.84 2.78
C VAL A 434 10.05 -6.45 1.93
N ARG A 435 9.11 -5.70 2.51
CA ARG A 435 7.91 -5.18 1.83
C ARG A 435 7.97 -3.66 1.79
N LEU A 436 7.99 -3.08 0.59
CA LEU A 436 7.72 -1.66 0.42
C LEU A 436 6.21 -1.41 0.41
N PHE A 437 5.80 -0.37 1.14
CA PHE A 437 4.51 0.29 0.96
C PHE A 437 4.79 1.78 0.70
N LEU A 438 4.66 2.17 -0.57
CA LEU A 438 5.02 3.48 -1.10
C LEU A 438 3.76 4.34 -1.26
N ILE A 439 3.81 5.56 -0.75
CA ILE A 439 2.71 6.53 -0.87
C ILE A 439 3.21 7.72 -1.70
N VAL A 440 2.49 8.02 -2.78
CA VAL A 440 2.79 9.12 -3.70
C VAL A 440 1.53 9.97 -3.89
N GLN A 441 1.68 11.28 -4.11
CA GLN A 441 0.52 12.15 -4.29
C GLN A 441 -0.13 11.91 -5.67
N ASP A 442 0.70 11.80 -6.71
CA ASP A 442 0.32 11.55 -8.10
C ASP A 442 1.45 10.84 -8.89
N THR A 443 1.23 10.57 -10.17
CA THR A 443 2.23 9.96 -11.06
C THR A 443 3.33 10.90 -11.51
N GLU A 444 3.08 12.21 -11.58
CA GLU A 444 4.02 13.20 -12.11
C GLU A 444 5.17 13.43 -11.13
N GLN A 445 4.85 13.50 -9.83
CA GLN A 445 5.84 13.58 -8.75
C GLN A 445 6.82 12.40 -8.79
N LEU A 446 6.33 11.18 -9.03
CA LEU A 446 7.16 9.98 -9.14
C LEU A 446 7.98 9.98 -10.45
N LYS A 447 7.37 10.36 -11.59
CA LYS A 447 8.04 10.50 -12.89
C LYS A 447 9.12 11.59 -12.89
N GLY A 448 8.94 12.68 -12.15
CA GLY A 448 9.91 13.77 -12.05
C GLY A 448 11.21 13.40 -11.33
N ILE A 449 11.18 12.40 -10.44
CA ILE A 449 12.35 11.93 -9.68
C ILE A 449 13.03 10.73 -10.34
N TYR A 450 12.21 9.80 -10.86
CA TYR A 450 12.67 8.48 -11.33
C TYR A 450 12.60 8.30 -12.85
N GLU A 451 12.24 9.37 -13.57
CA GLU A 451 11.93 9.34 -14.99
C GLU A 451 10.80 8.34 -15.31
N GLU A 452 10.51 8.17 -16.60
CA GLU A 452 9.45 7.24 -17.03
C GLU A 452 9.84 5.77 -16.76
N ALA A 453 11.10 5.41 -16.97
CA ALA A 453 11.60 4.05 -16.75
C ALA A 453 11.53 3.63 -15.28
N GLY A 454 11.94 4.50 -14.35
CA GLY A 454 11.88 4.20 -12.92
C GLY A 454 10.45 4.21 -12.38
N MET A 455 9.59 5.15 -12.79
CA MET A 455 8.16 5.12 -12.48
C MET A 455 7.51 3.80 -12.91
N ASN A 456 7.83 3.32 -14.12
CA ASN A 456 7.34 2.04 -14.64
C ASN A 456 7.91 0.83 -13.86
N SER A 457 9.12 0.91 -13.31
CA SER A 457 9.67 -0.10 -12.38
C SER A 457 8.83 -0.19 -11.10
N PHE A 458 8.51 0.95 -10.47
CA PHE A 458 7.66 0.98 -9.28
C PHE A 458 6.23 0.47 -9.56
N LEU A 459 5.63 0.86 -10.68
CA LEU A 459 4.29 0.42 -11.10
C LEU A 459 4.22 -1.07 -11.42
N SER A 460 5.25 -1.65 -12.02
CA SER A 460 5.25 -3.07 -12.41
C SER A 460 5.56 -4.01 -11.25
N ASN A 461 6.49 -3.64 -10.35
CA ASN A 461 6.84 -4.46 -9.19
C ASN A 461 5.89 -4.27 -7.99
N SER A 462 5.01 -3.26 -8.01
CA SER A 462 3.95 -3.10 -7.01
C SER A 462 2.72 -3.94 -7.36
N THR A 463 2.63 -5.14 -6.77
CA THR A 463 1.48 -6.05 -6.98
C THR A 463 0.15 -5.40 -6.60
N TYR A 464 0.12 -4.58 -5.54
CA TYR A 464 -1.06 -3.85 -5.11
C TYR A 464 -0.92 -2.38 -5.50
N ARG A 465 -1.65 -1.95 -6.53
CA ARG A 465 -1.74 -0.53 -6.91
C ARG A 465 -3.08 -0.01 -6.43
N ILE A 466 -3.06 0.81 -5.39
CA ILE A 466 -4.24 1.43 -4.80
C ILE A 466 -4.31 2.87 -5.31
N THR A 467 -5.50 3.34 -5.63
CA THR A 467 -5.72 4.74 -5.98
C THR A 467 -6.99 5.26 -5.34
N PHE A 468 -6.89 6.47 -4.78
CA PHE A 468 -8.02 7.25 -4.31
C PHE A 468 -8.56 8.11 -5.47
N ALA A 469 -9.47 9.05 -5.21
CA ALA A 469 -9.85 10.04 -6.21
C ALA A 469 -8.60 10.80 -6.71
N ALA A 470 -8.34 10.75 -8.02
CA ALA A 470 -7.20 11.41 -8.63
C ALA A 470 -7.41 12.94 -8.68
N ASN A 471 -6.34 13.71 -8.51
CA ASN A 471 -6.33 15.18 -8.58
C ASN A 471 -5.93 15.72 -9.96
N ASN A 472 -5.16 14.97 -10.77
CA ASN A 472 -4.78 15.35 -12.15
C ASN A 472 -5.28 14.34 -13.19
N ILE A 473 -5.28 14.77 -14.46
CA ILE A 473 -5.88 14.02 -15.57
C ILE A 473 -4.94 12.92 -16.08
N GLU A 474 -3.64 13.10 -15.92
CA GLU A 474 -2.56 12.16 -16.27
C GLU A 474 -2.67 10.88 -15.44
N THR A 475 -2.78 11.01 -14.12
CA THR A 475 -3.01 9.89 -13.20
C THR A 475 -4.33 9.20 -13.51
N ALA A 476 -5.41 9.97 -13.75
CA ALA A 476 -6.73 9.43 -14.09
C ALA A 476 -6.75 8.68 -15.44
N ASN A 477 -6.02 9.16 -16.44
CA ASN A 477 -5.83 8.50 -17.73
C ASN A 477 -5.08 7.17 -17.56
N LEU A 478 -3.97 7.16 -16.82
CA LEU A 478 -3.21 5.94 -16.53
C LEU A 478 -4.09 4.91 -15.82
N ILE A 479 -4.85 5.32 -14.79
CA ILE A 479 -5.76 4.43 -14.05
C ILE A 479 -6.85 3.89 -14.97
N SER A 480 -7.47 4.72 -15.82
CA SER A 480 -8.49 4.29 -16.79
C SER A 480 -7.95 3.23 -17.77
N GLN A 481 -6.72 3.42 -18.26
CA GLN A 481 -6.02 2.46 -19.12
C GLN A 481 -5.70 1.14 -18.38
N LEU A 482 -5.20 1.22 -17.13
CA LEU A 482 -4.88 0.03 -16.31
C LEU A 482 -6.12 -0.77 -15.89
N ILE A 483 -7.26 -0.10 -15.70
CA ILE A 483 -8.57 -0.72 -15.45
C ILE A 483 -9.11 -1.39 -16.73
N GLY A 484 -8.87 -0.77 -17.88
CA GLY A 484 -9.24 -1.29 -19.19
C GLY A 484 -10.71 -1.09 -19.58
N ASN A 485 -11.05 -1.67 -20.74
CA ASN A 485 -12.31 -1.43 -21.45
C ASN A 485 -13.29 -2.61 -21.36
N LYS A 486 -14.57 -2.28 -21.54
CA LYS A 486 -15.69 -3.21 -21.66
C LYS A 486 -16.47 -2.97 -22.95
N THR A 487 -16.97 -4.05 -23.55
CA THR A 487 -18.01 -3.97 -24.58
C THR A 487 -19.34 -3.53 -23.96
N VAL A 488 -19.97 -2.52 -24.55
CA VAL A 488 -21.32 -2.06 -24.22
C VAL A 488 -22.21 -2.19 -25.46
N GLN A 489 -23.44 -2.67 -25.29
CA GLN A 489 -24.42 -2.65 -26.37
C GLN A 489 -25.12 -1.29 -26.40
N GLN A 490 -25.03 -0.59 -27.52
CA GLN A 490 -25.72 0.66 -27.80
C GLN A 490 -26.95 0.38 -28.65
N GLU A 491 -28.12 0.66 -28.11
CA GLU A 491 -29.40 0.54 -28.81
C GLU A 491 -29.79 1.89 -29.43
N SER A 492 -29.95 1.92 -30.74
CA SER A 492 -30.51 3.06 -31.46
C SER A 492 -31.94 2.74 -31.89
N LEU A 493 -32.89 3.56 -31.42
CA LEU A 493 -34.32 3.43 -31.69
C LEU A 493 -34.77 4.52 -32.66
N ASN A 494 -35.01 4.15 -33.92
CA ASN A 494 -35.71 5.04 -34.85
C ASN A 494 -37.20 5.09 -34.49
N LYS A 495 -37.65 6.23 -33.96
CA LYS A 495 -39.09 6.51 -33.77
C LYS A 495 -39.69 6.96 -35.10
N PRO A 496 -40.86 6.42 -35.51
CA PRO A 496 -41.54 6.88 -36.71
C PRO A 496 -41.96 8.35 -36.58
N LYS A 497 -42.03 9.05 -37.72
CA LYS A 497 -42.65 10.38 -37.79
C LYS A 497 -44.16 10.27 -37.58
N PHE A 498 -44.77 11.34 -37.08
CA PHE A 498 -46.21 11.42 -36.80
C PHE A 498 -47.04 11.04 -38.05
N LEU A 499 -48.09 10.23 -37.85
CA LEU A 499 -48.93 9.52 -38.86
C LEU A 499 -48.37 8.25 -39.55
N ASP A 500 -47.12 7.81 -39.34
CA ASP A 500 -46.70 6.51 -39.89
C ASP A 500 -47.21 5.32 -39.06
N LEU A 501 -48.17 4.57 -39.64
CA LEU A 501 -48.80 3.38 -39.05
C LEU A 501 -48.11 2.07 -39.44
N ASN A 502 -47.03 2.10 -40.23
CA ASN A 502 -46.36 0.88 -40.70
C ASN A 502 -45.58 0.18 -39.57
N PRO A 503 -45.89 -1.09 -39.20
CA PRO A 503 -45.13 -1.80 -38.18
C PRO A 503 -43.64 -1.98 -38.52
N ALA A 504 -43.30 -1.97 -39.82
CA ALA A 504 -41.93 -2.17 -40.32
C ALA A 504 -41.01 -0.93 -40.21
N SER A 505 -41.53 0.27 -39.92
CA SER A 505 -40.68 1.47 -39.79
C SER A 505 -39.98 1.58 -38.42
N ARG A 506 -40.29 0.68 -37.48
CA ARG A 506 -39.61 0.56 -36.18
C ARG A 506 -38.35 -0.30 -36.32
N SER A 507 -37.22 0.33 -36.63
CA SER A 507 -35.91 -0.32 -36.59
C SER A 507 -35.21 -0.10 -35.23
N LEU A 508 -34.85 -1.22 -34.59
CA LEU A 508 -33.94 -1.26 -33.45
C LEU A 508 -32.57 -1.68 -33.97
N HIS A 509 -31.59 -0.78 -33.93
CA HIS A 509 -30.22 -1.08 -34.32
C HIS A 509 -29.37 -1.27 -33.06
N ILE A 510 -28.91 -2.50 -32.80
CA ILE A 510 -28.03 -2.81 -31.67
C ILE A 510 -26.59 -2.91 -32.20
N SER A 511 -25.75 -1.96 -31.81
CA SER A 511 -24.31 -1.95 -32.11
C SER A 511 -23.49 -2.16 -30.85
N GLU A 512 -22.41 -2.92 -30.93
CA GLU A 512 -21.46 -3.05 -29.82
C GLU A 512 -20.38 -1.97 -29.91
N THR A 513 -20.04 -1.36 -28.78
CA THR A 513 -19.06 -0.26 -28.70
C THR A 513 -18.10 -0.45 -27.52
N GLN A 514 -16.94 0.19 -27.62
CA GLN A 514 -15.93 0.23 -26.56
C GLN A 514 -16.24 1.34 -25.56
N ARG A 515 -16.25 1.01 -24.26
CA ARG A 515 -16.27 2.00 -23.17
C ARG A 515 -15.24 1.60 -22.11
N ALA A 516 -14.51 2.56 -21.54
CA ALA A 516 -13.72 2.30 -20.34
C ALA A 516 -14.63 1.82 -19.19
N LEU A 517 -14.15 0.93 -18.31
CA LEU A 517 -14.95 0.54 -17.14
C LEU A 517 -15.19 1.74 -16.21
N LEU A 518 -14.20 2.64 -16.11
CA LEU A 518 -14.32 4.02 -15.63
C LEU A 518 -13.59 4.97 -16.59
N LEU A 519 -14.25 6.06 -16.97
CA LEU A 519 -13.64 7.19 -17.67
C LEU A 519 -12.72 7.99 -16.72
N PRO A 520 -11.71 8.72 -17.22
CA PRO A 520 -10.83 9.55 -16.39
C PRO A 520 -11.59 10.53 -15.47
N GLN A 521 -12.63 11.18 -16.00
CA GLN A 521 -13.53 12.04 -15.22
C GLN A 521 -14.29 11.30 -14.10
N GLU A 522 -14.66 10.03 -14.31
CA GLU A 522 -15.34 9.21 -13.30
C GLU A 522 -14.36 8.76 -12.19
N ILE A 523 -13.04 8.74 -12.47
CA ILE A 523 -11.97 8.46 -11.49
C ILE A 523 -11.66 9.71 -10.65
N ILE A 524 -11.64 10.90 -11.25
CA ILE A 524 -11.50 12.17 -10.53
C ILE A 524 -12.71 12.40 -9.61
N MET A 525 -13.92 12.07 -10.06
CA MET A 525 -15.17 12.17 -9.29
C MET A 525 -15.43 10.99 -8.33
N LEU A 526 -14.42 10.14 -8.05
CA LEU A 526 -14.59 9.01 -7.14
C LEU A 526 -14.93 9.51 -5.71
N PRO A 527 -15.96 8.95 -5.03
CA PRO A 527 -16.31 9.35 -3.67
C PRO A 527 -15.13 9.27 -2.70
N ARG A 528 -15.05 10.21 -1.74
CA ARG A 528 -13.93 10.30 -0.79
C ARG A 528 -13.75 9.05 0.09
N ASP A 529 -14.81 8.28 0.32
CA ASP A 529 -14.80 7.01 1.08
C ASP A 529 -14.55 5.78 0.19
N GLU A 530 -14.33 5.97 -1.12
CA GLU A 530 -14.06 4.92 -2.11
C GLU A 530 -12.63 4.99 -2.63
N GLN A 531 -12.19 3.84 -3.13
CA GLN A 531 -10.86 3.61 -3.70
C GLN A 531 -10.93 2.47 -4.70
N ILE A 532 -9.93 2.41 -5.59
CA ILE A 532 -9.77 1.33 -6.56
C ILE A 532 -8.47 0.59 -6.21
N ILE A 533 -8.53 -0.75 -6.19
CA ILE A 533 -7.38 -1.62 -5.99
C ILE A 533 -7.17 -2.41 -7.29
N LEU A 534 -5.99 -2.28 -7.87
CA LEU A 534 -5.55 -3.01 -9.05
C LEU A 534 -4.53 -4.07 -8.63
N ILE A 535 -4.73 -5.30 -9.07
CA ILE A 535 -3.92 -6.46 -8.72
C ILE A 535 -3.63 -7.25 -9.99
N GLU A 536 -2.42 -7.79 -10.10
CA GLU A 536 -2.05 -8.66 -11.21
C GLU A 536 -3.02 -9.86 -11.36
N SER A 537 -3.30 -10.25 -12.61
CA SER A 537 -4.14 -11.41 -12.96
C SER A 537 -5.55 -11.43 -12.34
N THR A 538 -6.05 -10.28 -11.87
CA THR A 538 -7.35 -10.12 -11.21
C THR A 538 -8.10 -8.93 -11.79
N TYR A 539 -9.43 -9.00 -11.82
CA TYR A 539 -10.26 -7.84 -12.15
C TYR A 539 -10.03 -6.69 -11.16
N PRO A 540 -10.19 -5.42 -11.58
CA PRO A 540 -10.12 -4.27 -10.67
C PRO A 540 -11.16 -4.41 -9.55
N ILE A 541 -10.80 -4.00 -8.33
CA ILE A 541 -11.67 -4.05 -7.16
C ILE A 541 -12.07 -2.63 -6.80
N LYS A 542 -13.38 -2.36 -6.74
CA LYS A 542 -13.92 -1.14 -6.14
C LYS A 542 -14.16 -1.41 -4.65
N SER A 543 -13.50 -0.64 -3.78
CA SER A 543 -13.49 -0.85 -2.33
C SER A 543 -13.92 0.41 -1.60
N LYS A 544 -14.47 0.25 -0.39
CA LYS A 544 -14.49 1.34 0.58
C LYS A 544 -13.13 1.45 1.26
N LYS A 545 -12.78 2.66 1.70
CA LYS A 545 -11.63 2.91 2.57
C LYS A 545 -11.92 2.37 3.96
N ILE A 546 -10.87 2.06 4.71
CA ILE A 546 -10.96 1.92 6.16
C ILE A 546 -11.04 3.34 6.75
N LEU A 547 -11.60 3.49 7.94
CA LEU A 547 -11.56 4.73 8.72
C LEU A 547 -11.30 4.31 10.16
N TYR A 548 -10.08 4.47 10.68
CA TYR A 548 -9.70 3.85 11.97
C TYR A 548 -10.58 4.35 13.13
N TYR A 549 -10.97 5.63 13.12
CA TYR A 549 -11.78 6.23 14.18
C TYR A 549 -13.24 5.75 14.19
N SER A 550 -13.75 5.19 13.08
CA SER A 550 -15.15 4.76 12.95
C SER A 550 -15.30 3.24 13.09
N ASP A 551 -14.25 2.53 13.52
CA ASP A 551 -14.17 1.09 13.47
C ASP A 551 -13.56 0.54 14.75
N SER A 552 -14.38 -0.16 15.54
CA SER A 552 -14.01 -0.63 16.88
C SER A 552 -12.79 -1.55 16.92
N THR A 553 -12.41 -2.12 15.77
CA THR A 553 -11.20 -2.92 15.60
C THR A 553 -9.91 -2.11 15.83
N PHE A 554 -9.97 -0.81 15.55
CA PHE A 554 -8.83 0.11 15.64
C PHE A 554 -8.97 1.09 16.81
N THR A 555 -10.17 1.55 17.15
CA THR A 555 -10.33 2.49 18.29
C THR A 555 -9.88 1.89 19.61
N ARG A 556 -10.13 0.59 19.85
CA ARG A 556 -9.62 -0.16 21.03
C ARG A 556 -8.09 -0.31 21.08
N LYS A 557 -7.40 0.06 19.99
CA LYS A 557 -5.94 0.01 19.85
C LYS A 557 -5.29 1.40 19.95
N LEU A 558 -6.06 2.45 20.18
CA LEU A 558 -5.51 3.79 20.40
C LEU A 558 -5.06 3.87 21.86
N LEU A 559 -3.75 3.76 22.08
CA LEU A 559 -3.10 3.78 23.39
C LEU A 559 -2.16 4.98 23.49
N LYS A 560 -1.77 5.36 24.72
CA LYS A 560 -0.80 6.45 24.94
C LYS A 560 0.52 6.14 24.21
N PRO A 561 1.20 7.16 23.65
CA PRO A 561 2.47 6.95 22.94
C PRO A 561 3.59 6.49 23.86
N THR A 562 4.55 5.76 23.30
CA THR A 562 5.71 5.22 24.05
C THR A 562 6.70 6.33 24.40
N HIS A 563 7.39 6.24 25.54
CA HIS A 563 8.44 7.22 25.90
C HIS A 563 9.55 7.30 24.85
N VAL A 564 10.09 8.51 24.61
CA VAL A 564 11.25 8.76 23.75
C VAL A 564 12.34 9.44 24.60
N PRO A 565 13.59 8.94 24.59
CA PRO A 565 14.66 9.55 25.37
C PRO A 565 15.02 10.93 24.83
N THR A 566 15.54 11.78 25.73
CA THR A 566 16.10 13.08 25.38
C THR A 566 17.62 12.94 25.30
N GLN A 567 18.19 13.22 24.14
CA GLN A 567 19.64 13.33 23.95
C GLN A 567 20.14 14.65 24.53
N GLU A 568 21.43 14.73 24.88
CA GLU A 568 22.05 15.97 25.31
C GLU A 568 23.04 16.53 24.27
N PRO A 569 22.57 17.36 23.31
CA PRO A 569 23.44 18.09 22.41
C PRO A 569 24.42 19.02 23.13
N TYR A 570 25.54 19.30 22.48
CA TYR A 570 26.47 20.33 22.94
C TYR A 570 25.73 21.68 23.10
N ASN A 571 25.64 22.15 24.34
CA ASN A 571 25.03 23.42 24.70
C ASN A 571 26.08 24.31 25.39
N PRO A 572 26.50 25.44 24.78
CA PRO A 572 27.54 26.30 25.35
C PRO A 572 27.12 26.89 26.71
N ASN A 573 25.82 27.18 26.91
CA ASN A 573 25.33 27.76 28.16
C ASN A 573 25.39 26.77 29.33
N LYS A 574 25.31 25.46 29.08
CA LYS A 574 25.45 24.42 30.13
C LYS A 574 26.87 24.40 30.72
N ILE A 575 27.88 24.75 29.92
CA ILE A 575 29.28 24.93 30.35
C ILE A 575 29.45 26.22 31.16
N TYR A 576 28.78 27.32 30.78
CA TYR A 576 28.78 28.55 31.58
C TYR A 576 28.07 28.39 32.93
N CYS A 577 26.95 27.66 32.99
CA CYS A 577 26.27 27.36 34.26
C CYS A 577 27.13 26.48 35.17
N THR A 578 27.66 25.35 34.67
CA THR A 578 28.53 24.49 35.49
C THR A 578 29.86 25.15 35.90
N SER A 579 30.42 26.06 35.10
CA SER A 579 31.59 26.85 35.50
C SER A 579 31.27 27.97 36.49
N ASN A 580 30.07 28.57 36.43
CA ASN A 580 29.60 29.50 37.46
C ASN A 580 29.21 28.79 38.76
N GLU A 581 28.58 27.62 38.73
CA GLU A 581 28.33 26.80 39.92
C GLU A 581 29.63 26.33 40.57
N ASN A 582 30.64 25.96 39.78
CA ASN A 582 31.99 25.66 40.26
C ASN A 582 32.74 26.91 40.77
N LYS A 583 32.40 28.12 40.30
CA LYS A 583 32.88 29.39 40.90
C LYS A 583 32.17 29.70 42.22
N ILE A 584 30.84 29.63 42.25
CA ILE A 584 30.01 29.93 43.43
C ILE A 584 30.29 28.93 44.56
N SER A 585 30.51 27.66 44.26
CA SER A 585 30.94 26.66 45.25
C SER A 585 32.40 26.85 45.70
N LYS A 586 33.31 27.28 44.82
CA LYS A 586 34.66 27.72 45.24
C LYS A 586 34.63 28.98 46.10
N GLU A 587 33.84 29.99 45.75
CA GLU A 587 33.70 31.24 46.50
C GLU A 587 33.04 30.99 47.86
N LYS A 588 32.02 30.12 47.95
CA LYS A 588 31.48 29.66 49.24
C LYS A 588 32.51 28.90 50.08
N ASN A 589 33.30 28.01 49.47
CA ASN A 589 34.39 27.31 50.19
C ASN A 589 35.54 28.25 50.59
N THR A 590 35.78 29.35 49.86
CA THR A 590 36.79 30.35 50.23
C THR A 590 36.28 31.26 51.35
N ALA A 591 34.99 31.64 51.33
CA ALA A 591 34.35 32.45 52.37
C ALA A 591 34.24 31.74 53.73
N ILE A 592 34.17 30.40 53.75
CA ILE A 592 34.20 29.60 54.98
C ILE A 592 35.62 29.54 55.60
N VAL A 593 36.67 29.78 54.80
CA VAL A 593 38.07 29.77 55.28
C VAL A 593 38.56 31.16 55.69
N SER A 594 37.94 32.25 55.22
CA SER A 594 38.39 33.63 55.49
C SER A 594 37.67 34.34 56.65
N SER A 595 36.79 33.67 57.40
CA SER A 595 35.94 34.29 58.45
C SER A 595 36.44 34.12 59.90
N ASN A 596 37.68 33.63 60.10
CA ASN A 596 38.35 33.56 61.40
C ASN A 596 39.64 34.40 61.41
N ALA A 597 39.51 35.72 61.26
CA ALA A 597 40.59 36.67 61.55
C ALA A 597 40.00 38.05 61.91
N ASP A 598 40.01 38.33 63.22
CA ASP A 598 40.03 39.62 63.92
C ASP A 598 38.99 40.73 63.59
N ASP A 599 38.34 41.19 64.66
CA ASP A 599 37.26 42.18 64.67
C ASP A 599 37.70 43.50 65.35
N TYR A 600 36.97 44.59 65.09
CA TYR A 600 37.08 45.96 65.63
C TYR A 600 38.26 46.86 65.21
N ALA A 601 37.94 47.92 64.45
CA ALA A 601 37.89 49.28 65.03
C ALA A 601 37.29 50.37 64.11
N VAL A 602 36.21 51.00 64.62
CA VAL A 602 35.81 52.42 64.45
C VAL A 602 35.30 52.92 63.07
N ALA A 603 34.17 53.63 63.13
CA ALA A 603 33.46 54.26 62.01
C ALA A 603 33.73 55.77 61.89
N THR A 604 33.55 56.35 60.69
CA THR A 604 33.11 57.75 60.52
C THR A 604 32.42 58.04 59.16
N GLN A 605 31.16 58.45 59.27
CA GLN A 605 30.31 59.36 58.45
C GLN A 605 30.76 59.95 57.08
N GLY A 606 29.77 60.04 56.18
CA GLY A 606 29.65 60.98 55.03
C GLY A 606 28.80 60.38 53.90
N LYS A 607 27.56 60.79 53.58
CA LYS A 607 27.08 62.08 53.02
C LYS A 607 27.81 62.51 51.75
N ASP A 608 27.20 63.01 50.68
CA ASP A 608 25.82 63.07 50.16
C ASP A 608 25.97 62.94 48.59
N ALA A 609 25.00 62.86 47.68
CA ALA A 609 23.58 63.24 47.67
C ALA A 609 22.78 62.45 46.58
N ALA A 610 21.53 62.89 46.35
CA ALA A 610 20.55 62.45 45.35
C ALA A 610 20.74 63.07 43.94
N TYR A 611 20.14 62.45 42.91
CA TYR A 611 19.07 63.09 42.12
C TYR A 611 18.11 62.06 41.51
N ASP A 612 16.84 62.43 41.45
CA ASP A 612 15.68 61.66 41.02
C ASP A 612 15.27 62.11 39.61
N ASP A 613 14.77 61.21 38.76
CA ASP A 613 13.65 61.55 37.89
C ASP A 613 12.85 60.31 37.46
N LYS A 614 11.54 60.50 37.33
CA LYS A 614 10.53 59.44 37.23
C LYS A 614 10.02 59.24 35.81
N SER A 615 9.51 58.05 35.54
CA SER A 615 8.20 57.95 34.88
C SER A 615 7.47 56.69 35.34
N GLU A 616 6.28 56.89 35.92
CA GLU A 616 5.38 55.85 36.41
C GLU A 616 4.44 55.40 35.29
N ALA A 617 4.11 54.11 35.24
CA ALA A 617 2.89 53.60 34.65
C ALA A 617 2.54 52.26 35.31
N GLU A 618 1.54 52.29 36.20
CA GLU A 618 1.05 51.13 36.95
C GLU A 618 0.14 50.26 36.06
N ASN A 619 0.10 48.94 36.30
CA ASN A 619 -1.16 48.31 36.73
C ASN A 619 -1.01 46.89 37.27
N GLU A 620 -1.91 46.59 38.20
CA GLU A 620 -1.91 45.49 39.15
C GLU A 620 -2.09 44.08 38.56
N PHE A 621 -1.22 43.19 39.02
CA PHE A 621 -1.51 41.92 39.68
C PHE A 621 -2.95 41.35 39.64
N LYS A 622 -3.06 40.12 39.14
CA LYS A 622 -3.89 39.06 39.76
C LYS A 622 -3.29 37.69 39.46
N VAL A 623 -2.87 36.99 40.52
CA VAL A 623 -2.64 35.54 40.52
C VAL A 623 -3.81 34.93 41.28
N GLU A 624 -4.49 33.95 40.69
CA GLU A 624 -5.48 33.13 41.41
C GLU A 624 -4.87 31.74 41.59
N ASP A 625 -4.65 31.38 42.85
CA ASP A 625 -4.28 30.02 43.26
C ASP A 625 -5.43 29.05 42.93
N PHE A 626 -5.10 27.81 42.58
CA PHE A 626 -6.03 26.69 42.68
C PHE A 626 -5.33 25.53 43.38
N GLU A 627 -5.88 25.16 44.53
CA GLU A 627 -5.36 24.13 45.43
C GLU A 627 -5.59 22.71 44.91
N ASP A 628 -4.81 21.77 45.42
CA ASP A 628 -4.96 20.33 45.19
C ASP A 628 -6.29 19.81 45.73
N GLU A 629 -6.95 18.90 45.00
CA GLU A 629 -7.92 17.98 45.59
C GLU A 629 -7.61 16.54 45.17
N TYR A 630 -7.01 15.78 46.11
CA TYR A 630 -6.82 14.34 46.00
C TYR A 630 -8.15 13.62 46.26
N THR A 631 -8.69 12.94 45.26
CA THR A 631 -9.74 11.92 45.47
C THR A 631 -9.20 10.53 45.15
N ASP A 632 -8.96 9.76 46.22
CA ASP A 632 -8.53 8.37 46.23
C ASP A 632 -9.73 7.45 45.99
N ASP A 633 -9.96 7.01 44.74
CA ASP A 633 -10.98 6.01 44.41
C ASP A 633 -10.32 4.72 43.91
N LYS A 634 -10.33 3.72 44.80
CA LYS A 634 -10.00 2.34 44.47
C LYS A 634 -11.09 1.75 43.57
N PHE A 635 -10.68 1.12 42.47
CA PHE A 635 -11.50 0.11 41.81
C PHE A 635 -10.82 -1.24 41.96
N GLU A 636 -11.61 -2.20 42.45
CA GLU A 636 -11.20 -3.56 42.77
C GLU A 636 -11.04 -4.40 41.50
N ASP A 637 -10.17 -5.40 41.57
CA ASP A 637 -9.99 -6.39 40.51
C ASP A 637 -11.23 -7.30 40.41
N GLU A 638 -11.84 -7.39 39.22
CA GLU A 638 -12.73 -8.51 38.88
C GLU A 638 -12.11 -9.34 37.74
N ASP A 639 -11.48 -10.45 38.13
CA ASP A 639 -11.21 -11.56 37.24
C ASP A 639 -12.53 -12.09 36.66
N ASN A 640 -12.60 -12.29 35.35
CA ASN A 640 -13.61 -13.12 34.72
C ASN A 640 -12.98 -13.95 33.60
N GLU A 641 -12.68 -15.21 33.94
CA GLU A 641 -12.53 -16.28 32.97
C GLU A 641 -13.81 -16.37 32.12
N PHE A 642 -13.64 -16.58 30.81
CA PHE A 642 -14.71 -17.02 29.93
C PHE A 642 -14.26 -18.34 29.30
N ASP A 643 -14.76 -19.44 29.85
CA ASP A 643 -14.71 -20.76 29.24
C ASP A 643 -15.59 -20.81 27.99
N ASP A 644 -15.19 -21.66 27.05
CA ASP A 644 -15.98 -22.05 25.88
C ASP A 644 -17.19 -22.90 26.31
N GLU A 645 -18.38 -22.64 25.76
CA GLU A 645 -19.26 -23.69 25.19
C GLU A 645 -20.46 -23.10 24.39
N ASP A 646 -20.73 -23.75 23.26
CA ASP A 646 -21.97 -23.87 22.49
C ASP A 646 -22.99 -22.70 22.37
N ILE A 647 -23.24 -22.30 21.12
CA ILE A 647 -24.59 -22.26 20.50
C ILE A 647 -24.41 -22.48 18.98
N ASP A 648 -24.84 -23.65 18.53
CA ASP A 648 -25.24 -23.90 17.13
C ASP A 648 -26.78 -23.76 17.05
N ASP A 649 -27.34 -23.80 15.83
CA ASP A 649 -28.78 -23.68 15.53
C ASP A 649 -29.48 -22.32 15.80
N GLU A 650 -29.63 -21.51 14.74
CA GLU A 650 -31.00 -21.26 14.25
C GLU A 650 -31.07 -20.92 12.74
N LEU A 651 -31.46 -21.92 11.93
CA LEU A 651 -31.98 -21.74 10.58
C LEU A 651 -33.51 -21.68 10.62
N LYS A 652 -34.13 -20.52 10.36
CA LYS A 652 -35.41 -20.33 9.61
C LYS A 652 -36.02 -18.92 9.73
N LYS A 653 -35.70 -18.03 8.77
CA LYS A 653 -36.69 -17.34 7.90
C LYS A 653 -36.02 -16.45 6.85
#